data_AF-A0AAP9HCQ7-F1
#
_entry.id   AF-A0AAP9HCQ7-F1
#
_cell.length_a   1.000
_cell.length_b   1.000
_cell.length_c   1.000
_cell.angle_alpha   90.00
_cell.angle_beta   90.00
_cell.angle_gamma   90.00
#
_symmetry.space_group_name_H-M   'P 1'
#
loop_
_entity.id
_entity.type
_entity.pdbx_description
1 polymer ?
#
loop_
_entity_poly.entity_id
_entity_poly.type
_entity_poly.pdbx_seq_one_letter_code
_entity_poly.pdbx_strand_id
1 'polypeptide(L)'
;MKKNNILPMIFAGVIITAMPQSISNHNLAFAQKTNESSTTASSGTLSDNNSGKVEPGEADVKNLKNGKYSVPVNLTNFYTGGPSMANVAVSGNATLTVKDGKYTVSLNFKPITLNNLTGYLGNLKYYYGDKTGGKHQNSLDDIRDDEFKETTITEYYSADKKDEFFETYKKKYPDRTAYPKTIEYQVDKGKIDNNKKLTTYGQVFVPVMETFGSGTQNVTLTYDFNNLKTIHLDEKPSVPNTEKSKYVEIKVKDDTVTTPKVRKNVDTIGQLVTKGNEQYLLLRYYSKVGEGRDNDGLQNIKYAFSENASPSDRKTPETKVLETVVAKGEKDTIYEISEAKIPVTGKNQVIVFGDFQYPARMVTQYGTITWSDKENIVQKDTTVDAPNLVAIKPVLRGVTVKKAGDKKQPLDFSKNGISYSPYNGINGDKFKLADNYFFNIDVAFERKNLINTQTRHIKYTLDGSEPTFSSKDATIRFANADPYKPEFYYSLTINPFSGESKVPAEGGELTLKVKSFNADGSISSETKTYKLPFDKMTLDNVNSKITISEKEYNATLSSNKKFLLDDNVSMKTSNIDEESLNKILESQIKDLGLSNAKTFKLNITKKDGSKFAPIDKEGWNISENPIFKLKLSNFSADNNTHTYIYENGRLRLIPSNTSNSGYEFNVNSDEAYFVIAQKNTETLTKEKIDELKNKVNEVKKVISETSDVSVAKSNLEAELVKIEKTLKRQKPSLNTIIMHLEVLDTNLKAIKSNKTANLKYLQDNAKSLIDIVNSDVLHSLLTSKKLAKLEDLKNKVNSSYNDGEQLAKNIKELQNELNNLEYKYPTQDVEFSVKKFYNPADTSMANNVFVNKAKLIYTPNKTYLDIDLKTMLFGKLHAHLLDLDVFKDEIDKEKLPYHVVNKYDDISSLTGEITNFKKKLLVELEKDVKNTYNIRVANDGMGTARPEAKLVISTKIERPEVPSDEEDARQREKLEKLNELKKIAKTEVANKQGISIEEKARLIDIIEKATSKDELSAKLDNKDITVSLDNSVIKANEVVVKNSSVDIVDKVKKLVASKVSAQATIINTFDIHLVDKNNNGIAKNGDTRAVTLDVEKSDDEKVEVYYVNNNALEFIPSAYKDGKLTFFTNHFSTFTIVKSKINNNNNNNNNNNNNNNNNKPNNGGNNNFDNNKNNNLNQNNNNSKNNFGILPKTGLTSGALSLIVGVLVLLGTLLIARRRN
;
A
#
# COMPACT_ATOMS: atom_id res chain seq x y z
N MET A 1 -47.47 21.62 -27.46
CA MET A 1 -47.37 23.06 -27.76
C MET A 1 -45.96 23.30 -28.29
N LYS A 2 -45.64 23.79 -29.50
CA LYS A 2 -46.33 24.22 -30.74
C LYS A 2 -45.45 23.62 -31.89
N LYS A 3 -45.98 22.95 -32.93
CA LYS A 3 -46.51 23.51 -34.22
C LYS A 3 -45.49 24.47 -34.87
N ASN A 4 -45.04 24.38 -36.14
CA ASN A 4 -45.60 23.87 -37.40
C ASN A 4 -44.45 23.81 -38.47
N ASN A 5 -44.28 22.74 -39.26
CA ASN A 5 -44.76 22.50 -40.65
C ASN A 5 -44.07 23.34 -41.75
N ILE A 6 -43.83 22.92 -43.01
CA ILE A 6 -43.66 21.66 -43.78
C ILE A 6 -43.66 22.14 -45.27
N LEU A 7 -42.71 21.65 -46.10
CA LEU A 7 -42.70 21.55 -47.58
C LEU A 7 -42.86 22.81 -48.48
N PRO A 8 -42.57 22.72 -49.82
CA PRO A 8 -41.97 21.61 -50.57
C PRO A 8 -40.78 21.94 -51.50
N MET A 9 -40.15 20.85 -51.91
CA MET A 9 -39.11 20.63 -52.93
C MET A 9 -39.76 20.46 -54.32
N ILE A 10 -39.20 21.03 -55.40
CA ILE A 10 -39.25 20.57 -56.82
C ILE A 10 -37.99 21.17 -57.50
N PHE A 11 -36.91 20.47 -57.89
CA PHE A 11 -36.62 19.41 -58.86
C PHE A 11 -36.73 19.76 -60.36
N ALA A 12 -35.68 19.32 -61.10
CA ALA A 12 -35.51 19.21 -62.55
C ALA A 12 -35.42 20.55 -63.33
N GLY A 13 -34.37 20.87 -64.11
CA GLY A 13 -33.60 20.04 -65.04
C GLY A 13 -34.30 20.02 -66.39
N VAL A 14 -33.60 20.28 -67.52
CA VAL A 14 -33.86 19.77 -68.91
C VAL A 14 -33.10 20.56 -70.03
N ILE A 15 -32.10 19.95 -70.70
CA ILE A 15 -31.97 19.38 -72.11
C ILE A 15 -31.34 20.43 -73.11
N ILE A 16 -30.37 20.15 -74.04
CA ILE A 16 -30.53 19.66 -75.45
C ILE A 16 -29.20 19.60 -76.28
N THR A 17 -28.89 18.39 -76.80
CA THR A 17 -28.36 17.94 -78.15
C THR A 17 -26.97 18.34 -78.70
N ALA A 18 -26.27 17.64 -79.62
CA ALA A 18 -26.34 16.32 -80.32
C ALA A 18 -25.05 16.02 -81.17
N MET A 19 -24.75 14.72 -81.41
CA MET A 19 -24.26 13.97 -82.63
C MET A 19 -23.13 14.46 -83.59
N PRO A 20 -22.55 13.60 -84.50
CA PRO A 20 -22.52 12.11 -84.60
C PRO A 20 -21.16 11.46 -85.01
N GLN A 21 -21.05 10.11 -84.92
CA GLN A 21 -20.80 9.11 -86.01
C GLN A 21 -20.48 7.70 -85.42
N SER A 22 -20.69 6.64 -86.21
CA SER A 22 -21.07 5.27 -85.79
C SER A 22 -20.11 4.10 -86.17
N ILE A 23 -20.39 2.90 -85.62
CA ILE A 23 -19.99 1.50 -86.02
C ILE A 23 -18.57 1.04 -85.57
N SER A 24 -18.24 -0.15 -85.01
CA SER A 24 -18.87 -1.49 -84.87
C SER A 24 -18.24 -2.34 -83.72
N ASN A 25 -19.03 -3.25 -83.13
CA ASN A 25 -18.89 -4.72 -82.91
C ASN A 25 -17.51 -5.38 -82.61
N HIS A 26 -17.37 -6.56 -81.96
CA HIS A 26 -18.09 -7.43 -81.01
C HIS A 26 -17.20 -8.69 -80.79
N ASN A 27 -17.39 -9.39 -79.65
CA ASN A 27 -17.22 -10.85 -79.39
C ASN A 27 -15.91 -11.50 -78.85
N LEU A 28 -16.05 -12.01 -77.60
CA LEU A 28 -15.81 -13.37 -77.07
C LEU A 28 -14.48 -14.13 -77.28
N ALA A 29 -13.81 -14.53 -76.16
CA ALA A 29 -13.67 -15.93 -75.65
C ALA A 29 -12.32 -16.27 -74.95
N PHE A 30 -12.45 -16.89 -73.76
CA PHE A 30 -11.72 -18.03 -73.13
C PHE A 30 -10.18 -18.20 -73.02
N ALA A 31 -9.78 -18.59 -71.78
CA ALA A 31 -8.95 -19.74 -71.37
C ALA A 31 -7.44 -19.61 -70.98
N GLN A 32 -7.22 -19.92 -69.68
CA GLN A 32 -6.34 -20.96 -69.10
C GLN A 32 -4.81 -20.77 -68.84
N LYS A 33 -4.52 -20.79 -67.52
CA LYS A 33 -3.70 -21.75 -66.72
C LYS A 33 -2.15 -21.62 -66.61
N THR A 34 -1.75 -21.63 -65.32
CA THR A 34 -0.60 -22.33 -64.64
C THR A 34 0.83 -21.89 -65.01
N ASN A 35 1.85 -21.87 -64.14
CA ASN A 35 2.08 -22.55 -62.87
C ASN A 35 3.30 -21.91 -62.12
N GLU A 36 3.27 -22.01 -60.79
CA GLU A 36 4.35 -22.40 -59.85
C GLU A 36 5.76 -21.73 -59.80
N SER A 37 6.00 -21.11 -58.63
CA SER A 37 6.94 -21.56 -57.55
C SER A 37 8.41 -21.06 -57.46
N SER A 38 8.70 -20.63 -56.22
CA SER A 38 9.89 -20.91 -55.40
C SER A 38 11.18 -20.06 -55.50
N THR A 39 11.35 -19.27 -54.43
CA THR A 39 12.47 -19.24 -53.46
C THR A 39 13.89 -18.73 -53.80
N THR A 40 14.41 -18.08 -52.74
CA THR A 40 15.77 -18.10 -52.15
C THR A 40 16.73 -16.93 -52.37
N ALA A 41 17.08 -16.35 -51.23
CA ALA A 41 18.01 -15.30 -50.87
C ALA A 41 19.49 -15.53 -51.27
N SER A 42 20.25 -14.44 -51.42
CA SER A 42 21.30 -14.02 -50.46
C SER A 42 22.38 -13.11 -51.09
N SER A 43 22.62 -11.98 -50.39
CA SER A 43 23.91 -11.32 -50.12
C SER A 43 24.87 -10.83 -51.22
N GLY A 44 25.23 -9.53 -51.15
CA GLY A 44 26.64 -9.13 -51.28
C GLY A 44 27.01 -7.89 -52.12
N THR A 45 27.00 -6.72 -51.46
CA THR A 45 28.02 -5.62 -51.50
C THR A 45 28.46 -4.87 -52.78
N LEU A 46 28.32 -3.52 -52.68
CA LEU A 46 29.26 -2.40 -52.96
C LEU A 46 28.93 -1.36 -54.07
N SER A 47 29.14 -0.09 -53.67
CA SER A 47 29.54 1.13 -54.40
C SER A 47 28.54 1.93 -55.26
N ASP A 48 28.48 3.22 -54.93
CA ASP A 48 27.80 4.35 -55.58
C ASP A 48 28.36 4.70 -56.98
N ASN A 49 27.47 5.16 -57.89
CA ASN A 49 27.52 6.54 -58.43
C ASN A 49 26.46 6.80 -59.54
N ASN A 50 25.75 7.93 -59.36
CA ASN A 50 25.14 8.86 -60.31
C ASN A 50 24.11 8.43 -61.39
N SER A 51 22.89 8.95 -61.17
CA SER A 51 22.00 9.70 -62.08
C SER A 51 21.97 9.38 -63.58
N GLY A 52 20.83 8.85 -64.04
CA GLY A 52 20.45 8.78 -65.44
C GLY A 52 19.10 8.06 -65.67
N LYS A 53 18.00 8.82 -65.62
CA LYS A 53 16.67 8.66 -66.25
C LYS A 53 16.28 7.27 -66.84
N VAL A 54 15.15 6.71 -66.39
CA VAL A 54 14.43 5.62 -67.10
C VAL A 54 12.92 5.92 -67.18
N GLU A 55 12.38 5.63 -68.36
CA GLU A 55 11.00 5.67 -68.85
C GLU A 55 10.01 4.70 -68.15
N PRO A 56 8.70 4.76 -68.45
CA PRO A 56 7.62 4.51 -67.49
C PRO A 56 7.22 3.02 -67.41
N GLY A 57 7.56 2.36 -66.30
CA GLY A 57 6.90 1.16 -65.84
C GLY A 57 5.84 1.52 -64.78
N GLU A 58 4.64 0.95 -64.89
CA GLU A 58 3.47 1.22 -64.04
C GLU A 58 3.80 1.41 -62.56
N ALA A 59 3.83 2.67 -62.10
CA ALA A 59 3.83 2.94 -60.67
C ALA A 59 2.49 2.45 -60.09
N ASP A 60 2.56 1.58 -59.08
CA ASP A 60 1.44 1.33 -58.18
C ASP A 60 1.21 2.62 -57.37
N VAL A 61 0.33 3.46 -57.90
CA VAL A 61 -0.01 4.77 -57.33
C VAL A 61 -0.71 4.67 -55.97
N LYS A 62 -1.10 3.47 -55.52
CA LYS A 62 -1.59 3.24 -54.15
C LYS A 62 -0.47 2.85 -53.19
N ASN A 63 0.73 2.53 -53.69
CA ASN A 63 1.89 2.09 -52.92
C ASN A 63 3.20 2.79 -53.33
N LEU A 64 3.13 4.09 -53.58
CA LEU A 64 4.31 4.96 -53.75
C LEU A 64 5.29 4.87 -52.56
N LYS A 65 6.59 4.97 -52.84
CA LYS A 65 7.65 5.05 -51.82
C LYS A 65 7.53 6.34 -51.01
N ASN A 66 8.06 6.35 -49.79
CA ASN A 66 8.16 7.57 -49.00
C ASN A 66 8.94 8.66 -49.77
N GLY A 67 8.44 9.88 -49.74
CA GLY A 67 9.00 11.00 -50.48
C GLY A 67 7.94 12.01 -50.90
N LYS A 68 8.35 13.00 -51.68
CA LYS A 68 7.51 14.05 -52.25
C LYS A 68 7.36 13.88 -53.76
N TYR A 69 6.14 14.03 -54.23
CA TYR A 69 5.76 13.94 -55.63
C TYR A 69 4.95 15.18 -56.02
N SER A 70 4.98 15.54 -57.29
CA SER A 70 4.13 16.56 -57.90
C SER A 70 3.01 15.85 -58.63
N VAL A 71 1.76 16.14 -58.26
CA VAL A 71 0.56 15.54 -58.86
C VAL A 71 -0.32 16.63 -59.44
N PRO A 72 -0.65 16.59 -60.74
CA PRO A 72 -1.57 17.56 -61.33
C PRO A 72 -2.93 17.56 -60.62
N VAL A 73 -3.48 18.75 -60.38
CA VAL A 73 -4.76 18.95 -59.70
C VAL A 73 -5.65 19.89 -60.52
N ASN A 74 -6.93 19.54 -60.62
CA ASN A 74 -7.93 20.35 -61.29
C ASN A 74 -9.17 20.51 -60.40
N LEU A 75 -9.71 21.72 -60.32
CA LEU A 75 -10.90 22.06 -59.55
C LEU A 75 -12.09 22.33 -60.48
N THR A 76 -13.18 21.61 -60.27
CA THR A 76 -14.47 21.85 -60.93
C THR A 76 -15.53 22.27 -59.92
N ASN A 77 -16.58 22.93 -60.38
CA ASN A 77 -17.71 23.28 -59.54
C ASN A 77 -18.41 21.99 -59.10
N PHE A 78 -18.62 21.83 -57.79
CA PHE A 78 -19.20 20.63 -57.21
C PHE A 78 -20.57 20.27 -57.78
N TYR A 79 -21.39 21.29 -58.08
CA TYR A 79 -22.77 21.12 -58.50
C TYR A 79 -22.93 21.05 -60.02
N THR A 80 -22.12 21.75 -60.80
CA THR A 80 -22.29 21.79 -62.27
C THR A 80 -21.29 20.90 -63.00
N GLY A 81 -20.23 20.43 -62.33
CA GLY A 81 -19.11 19.72 -62.96
C GLY A 81 -18.27 20.57 -63.91
N GLY A 82 -18.69 21.81 -64.21
CA GLY A 82 -17.98 22.75 -65.06
C GLY A 82 -16.76 23.39 -64.38
N PRO A 83 -15.99 24.22 -65.09
CA PRO A 83 -14.79 24.85 -64.56
C PRO A 83 -15.07 25.66 -63.28
N SER A 84 -14.26 25.47 -62.23
CA SER A 84 -14.32 26.31 -61.03
C SER A 84 -13.42 27.53 -61.20
N MET A 85 -13.90 28.71 -60.84
CA MET A 85 -13.05 29.92 -60.76
C MET A 85 -11.90 29.74 -59.75
N ALA A 86 -12.10 28.92 -58.71
CA ALA A 86 -11.04 28.59 -57.75
C ALA A 86 -9.89 27.78 -58.38
N ASN A 87 -10.11 27.13 -59.53
CA ASN A 87 -9.05 26.43 -60.25
C ASN A 87 -7.92 27.37 -60.68
N VAL A 88 -8.27 28.61 -61.06
CA VAL A 88 -7.30 29.64 -61.45
C VAL A 88 -6.49 30.12 -60.23
N ALA A 89 -7.01 29.92 -59.02
CA ALA A 89 -6.35 30.26 -57.77
C ALA A 89 -5.36 29.20 -57.29
N VAL A 90 -5.42 27.98 -57.83
CA VAL A 90 -4.56 26.86 -57.42
C VAL A 90 -3.44 26.69 -58.43
N SER A 91 -2.24 26.41 -57.95
CA SER A 91 -1.12 26.01 -58.80
C SER A 91 -1.47 24.65 -59.41
N GLY A 92 -1.42 24.52 -60.74
CA GLY A 92 -1.93 23.33 -61.46
C GLY A 92 -1.33 21.98 -61.07
N ASN A 93 -0.31 21.95 -60.21
CA ASN A 93 0.18 20.75 -59.53
C ASN A 93 0.15 20.94 -58.00
N ALA A 94 -0.36 19.93 -57.30
CA ALA A 94 -0.22 19.77 -55.86
C ALA A 94 1.09 19.04 -55.51
N THR A 95 1.60 19.24 -54.30
CA THR A 95 2.68 18.41 -53.75
C THR A 95 2.07 17.28 -52.93
N LEU A 96 2.26 16.04 -53.37
CA LEU A 96 1.90 14.84 -52.64
C LEU A 96 3.08 14.38 -51.78
N THR A 97 2.90 14.38 -50.45
CA THR A 97 3.85 13.78 -49.51
C THR A 97 3.37 12.37 -49.16
N VAL A 98 4.21 11.37 -49.41
CA VAL A 98 3.98 9.98 -49.02
C VAL A 98 4.89 9.68 -47.84
N LYS A 99 4.29 9.29 -46.71
CA LYS A 99 5.04 8.91 -45.51
C LYS A 99 4.32 7.78 -44.80
N ASP A 100 5.02 6.67 -44.62
CA ASP A 100 4.54 5.48 -43.93
C ASP A 100 3.20 4.97 -44.51
N GLY A 101 3.07 5.02 -45.83
CA GLY A 101 1.88 4.58 -46.57
C GLY A 101 0.67 5.53 -46.52
N LYS A 102 0.78 6.71 -45.89
CA LYS A 102 -0.25 7.77 -45.86
C LYS A 102 0.04 8.87 -46.88
N TYR A 103 -1.02 9.41 -47.49
CA TYR A 103 -0.94 10.36 -48.61
C TYR A 103 -1.49 11.71 -48.13
N THR A 104 -0.66 12.74 -48.20
CA THR A 104 -1.04 14.11 -47.85
C THR A 104 -0.79 15.02 -49.04
N VAL A 105 -1.79 15.79 -49.46
CA VAL A 105 -1.67 16.74 -50.57
C VAL A 105 -1.53 18.15 -50.04
N SER A 106 -0.59 18.90 -50.63
CA SER A 106 -0.36 20.31 -50.36
C SER A 106 -0.67 21.13 -51.62
N LEU A 107 -1.59 22.08 -51.48
CA LEU A 107 -2.03 22.98 -52.55
C LEU A 107 -1.43 24.37 -52.33
N ASN A 108 -0.74 24.86 -53.36
CA ASN A 108 -0.21 26.22 -53.38
C ASN A 108 -1.20 27.12 -54.11
N PHE A 109 -1.67 28.17 -53.45
CA PHE A 109 -2.53 29.18 -54.06
C PHE A 109 -1.71 30.26 -54.75
N LYS A 110 -2.26 30.86 -55.80
CA LYS A 110 -1.75 32.04 -56.51
C LYS A 110 -2.82 33.14 -56.56
N PRO A 111 -2.44 34.42 -56.59
CA PRO A 111 -3.41 35.51 -56.77
C PRO A 111 -4.13 35.37 -58.12
N ILE A 112 -5.40 35.75 -58.16
CA ILE A 112 -6.25 35.75 -59.36
C ILE A 112 -6.41 37.20 -59.81
N THR A 113 -6.15 37.51 -61.08
CA THR A 113 -6.43 38.83 -61.64
C THR A 113 -7.56 38.72 -62.67
N LEU A 114 -8.67 39.44 -62.45
CA LEU A 114 -9.83 39.47 -63.34
C LEU A 114 -10.32 40.94 -63.49
N ASN A 115 -10.43 41.46 -64.72
CA ASN A 115 -10.87 42.83 -65.02
C ASN A 115 -10.21 43.92 -64.14
N ASN A 116 -8.87 43.90 -64.03
CA ASN A 116 -8.04 44.79 -63.19
C ASN A 116 -8.19 44.64 -61.67
N LEU A 117 -9.01 43.70 -61.18
CA LEU A 117 -9.10 43.35 -59.75
C LEU A 117 -8.21 42.15 -59.47
N THR A 118 -7.33 42.25 -58.48
CA THR A 118 -6.52 41.13 -58.01
C THR A 118 -7.06 40.64 -56.67
N GLY A 119 -7.37 39.35 -56.58
CA GLY A 119 -7.95 38.72 -55.40
C GLY A 119 -7.24 37.42 -55.00
N TYR A 120 -7.39 37.00 -53.74
CA TYR A 120 -6.80 35.78 -53.20
C TYR A 120 -7.86 34.74 -52.83
N LEU A 121 -7.49 33.45 -52.80
CA LEU A 121 -8.33 32.43 -52.18
C LEU A 121 -8.24 32.55 -50.65
N GLY A 122 -9.37 32.72 -49.97
CA GLY A 122 -9.42 32.97 -48.52
C GLY A 122 -9.32 31.70 -47.66
N ASN A 123 -9.92 30.59 -48.10
CA ASN A 123 -9.78 29.30 -47.40
C ASN A 123 -10.19 28.14 -48.33
N LEU A 124 -9.76 26.92 -47.99
CA LEU A 124 -10.33 25.69 -48.53
C LEU A 124 -10.48 24.69 -47.39
N LYS A 125 -11.68 24.15 -47.22
CA LYS A 125 -11.97 22.99 -46.36
C LYS A 125 -12.05 21.74 -47.22
N TYR A 126 -11.86 20.57 -46.62
CA TYR A 126 -11.88 19.29 -47.34
C TYR A 126 -12.84 18.29 -46.68
N TYR A 127 -13.42 17.41 -47.48
CA TYR A 127 -14.22 16.29 -46.99
C TYR A 127 -13.38 15.01 -46.98
N TYR A 128 -13.45 14.26 -45.89
CA TYR A 128 -12.78 12.98 -45.72
C TYR A 128 -13.77 11.95 -45.17
N GLY A 129 -14.46 11.28 -46.09
CA GLY A 129 -15.48 10.27 -45.85
C GLY A 129 -15.93 9.63 -47.17
N ASP A 130 -16.93 8.76 -47.13
CA ASP A 130 -17.26 7.86 -48.26
C ASP A 130 -18.34 8.41 -49.21
N LYS A 131 -18.88 9.60 -48.94
CA LYS A 131 -19.85 10.25 -49.82
C LYS A 131 -19.21 10.75 -51.12
N THR A 132 -19.95 10.66 -52.21
CA THR A 132 -19.48 10.97 -53.57
C THR A 132 -20.02 12.29 -54.13
N GLY A 133 -20.71 13.10 -53.34
CA GLY A 133 -21.10 14.47 -53.71
C GLY A 133 -21.96 14.59 -54.97
N GLY A 134 -22.71 13.54 -55.32
CA GLY A 134 -23.47 13.46 -56.55
C GLY A 134 -24.81 14.20 -56.48
N LYS A 135 -24.99 15.20 -57.33
CA LYS A 135 -26.33 15.66 -57.71
C LYS A 135 -27.14 14.48 -58.27
N HIS A 136 -28.36 14.32 -57.74
CA HIS A 136 -29.47 13.50 -58.25
C HIS A 136 -29.47 12.00 -57.88
N GLN A 137 -29.87 11.65 -56.64
CA GLN A 137 -30.91 10.62 -56.36
C GLN A 137 -31.18 10.39 -54.86
N ASN A 138 -30.22 10.60 -53.94
CA ASN A 138 -30.39 10.38 -52.49
C ASN A 138 -29.79 11.51 -51.62
N SER A 139 -30.59 12.05 -50.68
CA SER A 139 -30.15 13.10 -49.72
C SER A 139 -29.07 12.63 -48.74
N LEU A 140 -28.89 11.30 -48.58
CA LEU A 140 -27.88 10.71 -47.69
C LEU A 140 -26.45 10.78 -48.24
N ASP A 141 -26.29 10.97 -49.56
CA ASP A 141 -24.99 11.03 -50.23
C ASP A 141 -24.46 12.47 -50.42
N ASP A 142 -25.26 13.47 -50.02
CA ASP A 142 -24.84 14.88 -50.01
C ASP A 142 -23.91 15.16 -48.82
N ILE A 143 -22.87 15.94 -49.09
CA ILE A 143 -21.91 16.39 -48.08
C ILE A 143 -22.44 17.68 -47.48
N ARG A 144 -22.78 17.66 -46.19
CA ARG A 144 -23.25 18.85 -45.47
C ARG A 144 -22.09 19.80 -45.16
N ASP A 145 -22.40 21.08 -44.98
CA ASP A 145 -21.40 22.11 -44.65
C ASP A 145 -20.60 21.80 -43.37
N ASP A 146 -21.20 21.13 -42.39
CA ASP A 146 -20.55 20.72 -41.13
C ASP A 146 -19.66 19.47 -41.27
N GLU A 147 -19.72 18.76 -42.40
CA GLU A 147 -18.87 17.59 -42.66
C GLU A 147 -17.53 17.95 -43.34
N PHE A 148 -17.38 19.18 -43.82
CA PHE A 148 -16.10 19.69 -44.32
C PHE A 148 -15.17 20.06 -43.16
N LYS A 149 -13.98 19.46 -43.15
CA LYS A 149 -12.93 19.67 -42.17
C LYS A 149 -12.01 20.81 -42.61
N GLU A 150 -11.53 21.60 -41.65
CA GLU A 150 -10.52 22.63 -41.92
C GLU A 150 -9.22 22.00 -42.42
N THR A 151 -8.57 22.66 -43.38
CA THR A 151 -7.23 22.29 -43.84
C THR A 151 -6.16 22.94 -42.96
N THR A 152 -4.96 22.38 -42.95
CA THR A 152 -3.82 22.99 -42.26
C THR A 152 -3.19 24.02 -43.18
N ILE A 153 -3.08 25.29 -42.74
CA ILE A 153 -2.34 26.31 -43.47
C ILE A 153 -0.87 26.19 -43.10
N THR A 154 -0.02 25.84 -44.06
CA THR A 154 1.42 25.66 -43.84
C THR A 154 2.23 26.90 -44.20
N GLU A 155 1.67 27.78 -45.03
CA GLU A 155 2.31 29.04 -45.42
C GLU A 155 1.25 30.10 -45.67
N TYR A 156 1.52 31.32 -45.21
CA TYR A 156 0.73 32.52 -45.53
C TYR A 156 1.45 33.39 -46.55
N TYR A 157 0.69 34.19 -47.29
CA TYR A 157 1.27 35.34 -47.98
C TYR A 157 1.83 36.33 -46.95
N SER A 158 2.80 37.16 -47.37
CA SER A 158 3.31 38.21 -46.50
C SER A 158 2.20 39.19 -46.12
N ALA A 159 2.23 39.71 -44.90
CA ALA A 159 1.14 40.52 -44.33
C ALA A 159 0.92 41.86 -45.05
N ASP A 160 1.86 42.31 -45.88
CA ASP A 160 1.74 43.46 -46.79
C ASP A 160 0.96 43.14 -48.07
N LYS A 161 0.75 41.86 -48.41
CA LYS A 161 0.00 41.41 -49.58
C LYS A 161 -1.51 41.36 -49.29
N LYS A 162 -2.10 42.55 -49.20
CA LYS A 162 -3.55 42.76 -49.03
C LYS A 162 -4.15 43.32 -50.32
N ASP A 163 -5.38 42.92 -50.60
CA ASP A 163 -6.24 43.54 -51.61
C ASP A 163 -7.35 44.36 -50.91
N GLU A 164 -8.22 45.00 -51.69
CA GLU A 164 -9.36 45.75 -51.16
C GLU A 164 -10.42 44.86 -50.47
N PHE A 165 -10.32 43.54 -50.58
CA PHE A 165 -11.24 42.55 -50.01
C PHE A 165 -10.69 41.90 -48.72
N PHE A 166 -9.52 42.34 -48.25
CA PHE A 166 -8.89 41.78 -47.06
C PHE A 166 -9.74 41.94 -45.79
N GLU A 167 -10.47 43.04 -45.65
CA GLU A 167 -11.37 43.23 -44.50
C GLU A 167 -12.59 42.30 -44.56
N THR A 168 -13.11 41.98 -45.75
CA THR A 168 -14.16 40.97 -45.93
C THR A 168 -13.66 39.58 -45.51
N TYR A 169 -12.41 39.26 -45.85
CA TYR A 169 -11.75 38.04 -45.40
C TYR A 169 -11.56 37.99 -43.88
N LYS A 170 -11.04 39.06 -43.29
CA LYS A 170 -10.80 39.17 -41.84
C LYS A 170 -12.11 39.11 -41.05
N LYS A 171 -13.21 39.62 -41.58
CA LYS A 171 -14.54 39.49 -40.95
C LYS A 171 -14.98 38.03 -40.82
N LYS A 172 -14.64 37.18 -41.80
CA LYS A 172 -14.98 35.74 -41.78
C LYS A 172 -13.97 34.90 -41.01
N TYR A 173 -12.70 35.32 -41.00
CA TYR A 173 -11.61 34.67 -40.26
C TYR A 173 -10.86 35.72 -39.40
N PRO A 174 -11.42 36.10 -38.22
CA PRO A 174 -10.89 37.21 -37.40
C PRO A 174 -9.45 37.03 -36.95
N ASP A 175 -9.04 35.77 -36.72
CA ASP A 175 -7.71 35.41 -36.21
C ASP A 175 -6.63 35.37 -37.31
N ARG A 176 -7.00 35.59 -38.58
CA ARG A 176 -6.05 35.53 -39.71
C ARG A 176 -5.62 36.93 -40.14
N THR A 177 -4.31 37.16 -40.12
CA THR A 177 -3.69 38.47 -40.46
C THR A 177 -3.12 38.53 -41.88
N ALA A 178 -3.15 37.42 -42.62
CA ALA A 178 -2.76 37.32 -44.03
C ALA A 178 -3.57 36.22 -44.75
N TYR A 179 -3.56 36.25 -46.09
CA TYR A 179 -4.17 35.20 -46.91
C TYR A 179 -3.35 33.90 -46.88
N PRO A 180 -3.98 32.71 -46.91
CA PRO A 180 -3.25 31.46 -47.01
C PRO A 180 -2.56 31.38 -48.38
N LYS A 181 -1.30 30.96 -48.37
CA LYS A 181 -0.51 30.70 -49.58
C LYS A 181 -0.42 29.21 -49.88
N THR A 182 -0.27 28.39 -48.83
CA THR A 182 -0.14 26.95 -48.96
C THR A 182 -0.99 26.26 -47.91
N ILE A 183 -1.77 25.28 -48.33
CA ILE A 183 -2.59 24.46 -47.43
C ILE A 183 -2.27 22.99 -47.63
N GLU A 184 -2.57 22.18 -46.61
CA GLU A 184 -2.30 20.75 -46.60
C GLU A 184 -3.46 19.97 -45.97
N TYR A 185 -3.79 18.82 -46.56
CA TYR A 185 -4.76 17.87 -46.01
C TYR A 185 -4.53 16.43 -46.48
N GLN A 186 -5.08 15.47 -45.75
CA GLN A 186 -4.93 14.04 -46.07
C GLN A 186 -5.91 13.59 -47.15
N VAL A 187 -5.45 12.66 -47.98
CA VAL A 187 -6.29 12.00 -48.98
C VAL A 187 -6.24 10.48 -48.84
N ASP A 188 -7.35 9.85 -49.17
CA ASP A 188 -7.47 8.40 -49.13
C ASP A 188 -6.98 7.77 -50.44
N LYS A 189 -5.80 7.14 -50.39
CA LYS A 189 -5.21 6.43 -51.54
C LYS A 189 -6.09 5.26 -52.03
N GLY A 190 -6.96 4.71 -51.17
CA GLY A 190 -7.90 3.66 -51.55
C GLY A 190 -8.87 4.12 -52.64
N LYS A 191 -9.20 5.42 -52.65
CA LYS A 191 -10.13 6.08 -53.59
C LYS A 191 -9.51 6.50 -54.92
N ILE A 192 -8.24 6.18 -55.15
CA ILE A 192 -7.65 6.29 -56.49
C ILE A 192 -8.35 5.26 -57.38
N ASP A 193 -9.01 5.72 -58.43
CA ASP A 193 -9.77 4.89 -59.36
C ASP A 193 -8.84 4.11 -60.32
N ASN A 194 -9.43 3.25 -61.16
CA ASN A 194 -8.68 2.44 -62.12
C ASN A 194 -8.02 3.30 -63.22
N ASN A 195 -8.47 4.54 -63.41
CA ASN A 195 -7.85 5.52 -64.31
C ASN A 195 -6.74 6.31 -63.60
N LYS A 196 -6.28 5.88 -62.41
CA LYS A 196 -5.28 6.55 -61.57
C LYS A 196 -5.65 8.00 -61.26
N LYS A 197 -6.93 8.31 -61.14
CA LYS A 197 -7.42 9.61 -60.68
C LYS A 197 -8.01 9.49 -59.29
N LEU A 198 -7.79 10.51 -58.47
CA LEU A 198 -8.41 10.62 -57.15
C LEU A 198 -9.31 11.84 -57.16
N THR A 199 -10.59 11.63 -56.88
CA THR A 199 -11.56 12.71 -56.70
C THR A 199 -11.80 12.94 -55.22
N THR A 200 -11.67 14.20 -54.79
CA THR A 200 -11.98 14.66 -53.44
C THR A 200 -12.91 15.86 -53.52
N TYR A 201 -13.56 16.20 -52.40
CA TYR A 201 -14.49 17.32 -52.33
C TYR A 201 -14.00 18.34 -51.32
N GLY A 202 -14.21 19.62 -51.62
CA GLY A 202 -13.82 20.71 -50.76
C GLY A 202 -14.82 21.87 -50.79
N GLN A 203 -14.65 22.80 -49.87
CA GLN A 203 -15.41 24.04 -49.81
C GLN A 203 -14.44 25.21 -49.79
N VAL A 204 -14.48 26.03 -50.83
CA VAL A 204 -13.61 27.21 -50.96
C VAL A 204 -14.32 28.46 -50.48
N PHE A 205 -13.52 29.41 -49.98
CA PHE A 205 -13.96 30.77 -49.72
C PHE A 205 -13.15 31.76 -50.55
N VAL A 206 -13.84 32.60 -51.33
CA VAL A 206 -13.26 33.63 -52.20
C VAL A 206 -13.78 35.01 -51.73
N PRO A 207 -12.96 35.82 -51.04
CA PRO A 207 -13.36 37.10 -50.45
C PRO A 207 -13.97 38.09 -51.46
N VAL A 208 -13.40 38.22 -52.64
CA VAL A 208 -13.93 39.11 -53.69
C VAL A 208 -15.36 38.73 -54.14
N MET A 209 -15.70 37.43 -54.09
CA MET A 209 -17.04 36.95 -54.44
C MET A 209 -18.04 37.05 -53.27
N GLU A 210 -17.55 37.20 -52.03
CA GLU A 210 -18.41 37.39 -50.86
C GLU A 210 -19.10 38.76 -50.88
N THR A 211 -18.46 39.78 -51.48
CA THR A 211 -19.10 41.08 -51.70
C THR A 211 -20.37 40.97 -52.56
N PHE A 212 -20.50 39.92 -53.37
CA PHE A 212 -21.69 39.60 -54.16
C PHE A 212 -22.53 38.45 -53.57
N GLY A 213 -22.28 38.06 -52.31
CA GLY A 213 -23.07 37.05 -51.58
C GLY A 213 -22.79 35.59 -51.95
N SER A 214 -21.72 35.30 -52.72
CA SER A 214 -21.41 33.95 -53.23
C SER A 214 -19.96 33.53 -52.98
N GLY A 215 -19.35 34.02 -51.89
CA GLY A 215 -17.95 33.80 -51.58
C GLY A 215 -17.63 32.38 -51.14
N THR A 216 -18.57 31.67 -50.53
CA THR A 216 -18.40 30.24 -50.18
C THR A 216 -19.03 29.34 -51.22
N GLN A 217 -18.25 28.43 -51.82
CA GLN A 217 -18.74 27.46 -52.82
C GLN A 217 -18.06 26.10 -52.64
N ASN A 218 -18.79 25.04 -52.95
CA ASN A 218 -18.25 23.68 -52.97
C ASN A 218 -17.56 23.39 -54.30
N VAL A 219 -16.45 22.68 -54.24
CA VAL A 219 -15.62 22.29 -55.38
C VAL A 219 -15.29 20.80 -55.33
N THR A 220 -15.08 20.25 -56.51
CA THR A 220 -14.52 18.91 -56.69
C THR A 220 -13.07 19.06 -57.12
N LEU A 221 -12.14 18.42 -56.40
CA LEU A 221 -10.73 18.39 -56.74
C LEU A 221 -10.36 17.02 -57.29
N THR A 222 -9.84 16.99 -58.51
CA THR A 222 -9.35 15.76 -59.16
C THR A 222 -7.84 15.81 -59.28
N TYR A 223 -7.18 14.82 -58.68
CA TYR A 223 -5.74 14.61 -58.77
C TYR A 223 -5.43 13.53 -59.80
N ASP A 224 -4.55 13.81 -60.75
CA ASP A 224 -4.19 12.89 -61.83
C ASP A 224 -2.85 12.20 -61.57
N PHE A 225 -2.90 11.00 -60.99
CA PHE A 225 -1.71 10.22 -60.69
C PHE A 225 -1.07 9.58 -61.93
N ASN A 226 -1.72 9.60 -63.11
CA ASN A 226 -1.05 9.18 -64.35
C ASN A 226 0.13 10.10 -64.71
N ASN A 227 0.02 11.37 -64.33
CA ASN A 227 0.97 12.41 -64.65
C ASN A 227 1.82 12.81 -63.42
N LEU A 228 1.95 11.90 -62.45
CA LEU A 228 2.75 12.07 -61.25
C LEU A 228 4.25 12.23 -61.60
N LYS A 229 4.90 13.23 -61.02
CA LYS A 229 6.35 13.43 -61.14
C LYS A 229 7.00 13.35 -59.77
N THR A 230 8.00 12.50 -59.60
CA THR A 230 8.80 12.46 -58.38
C THR A 230 9.55 13.77 -58.19
N ILE A 231 9.38 14.43 -57.04
CA ILE A 231 10.17 15.62 -56.64
C ILE A 231 11.41 15.16 -55.89
N HIS A 232 11.21 14.29 -54.90
CA HIS A 232 12.27 13.74 -54.06
C HIS A 232 11.80 12.40 -53.50
N LEU A 233 12.62 11.36 -53.59
CA LEU A 233 12.41 10.11 -52.83
C LEU A 233 13.30 10.17 -51.60
N ASP A 234 12.76 9.76 -50.46
CA ASP A 234 13.58 9.60 -49.28
C ASP A 234 14.56 8.45 -49.55
N GLU A 235 15.87 8.70 -49.51
CA GLU A 235 16.88 7.64 -49.69
C GLU A 235 16.70 6.56 -48.60
N LYS A 236 17.02 5.32 -48.98
CA LYS A 236 16.92 4.12 -48.13
C LYS A 236 17.45 4.44 -46.72
N PRO A 237 16.71 4.12 -45.66
CA PRO A 237 16.94 4.73 -44.35
C PRO A 237 18.33 4.38 -43.81
N SER A 238 19.21 5.38 -43.72
CA SER A 238 20.30 5.36 -42.76
C SER A 238 19.67 5.48 -41.38
N VAL A 239 19.63 4.34 -40.66
CA VAL A 239 19.39 4.16 -39.23
C VAL A 239 18.28 5.06 -38.64
N PRO A 240 17.10 4.52 -38.31
CA PRO A 240 16.07 5.28 -37.62
C PRO A 240 16.67 5.89 -36.36
N ASN A 241 16.36 7.16 -36.11
CA ASN A 241 16.32 7.73 -34.77
C ASN A 241 15.63 6.68 -33.89
N THR A 242 16.40 5.88 -33.14
CA THR A 242 15.92 4.60 -32.62
C THR A 242 14.68 4.86 -31.79
N GLU A 243 13.50 4.46 -32.30
CA GLU A 243 12.31 4.31 -31.46
C GLU A 243 12.69 3.23 -30.45
N LYS A 244 13.20 3.66 -29.30
CA LYS A 244 13.48 2.77 -28.19
C LYS A 244 12.13 2.50 -27.56
N SER A 245 11.67 1.27 -27.69
CA SER A 245 10.50 0.80 -26.96
C SER A 245 10.92 -0.25 -25.94
N LYS A 246 10.38 -0.15 -24.73
CA LYS A 246 10.53 -1.19 -23.71
C LYS A 246 9.16 -1.50 -23.12
N TYR A 247 8.92 -2.77 -22.80
CA TYR A 247 7.74 -3.14 -22.03
C TYR A 247 8.02 -2.90 -20.56
N VAL A 248 7.02 -2.39 -19.86
CA VAL A 248 7.11 -2.09 -18.43
C VAL A 248 5.93 -2.71 -17.71
N GLU A 249 6.16 -3.20 -16.50
CA GLU A 249 5.07 -3.51 -15.59
C GLU A 249 4.39 -2.21 -15.16
N ILE A 250 3.07 -2.18 -15.31
CA ILE A 250 2.24 -1.05 -14.87
C ILE A 250 1.43 -1.46 -13.65
N LYS A 251 1.31 -0.53 -12.70
CA LYS A 251 0.47 -0.68 -11.51
C LYS A 251 -0.65 0.34 -11.60
N VAL A 252 -1.88 -0.14 -11.51
CA VAL A 252 -3.07 0.72 -11.52
C VAL A 252 -3.66 0.78 -10.12
N LYS A 253 -3.76 1.98 -9.56
CA LYS A 253 -4.45 2.27 -8.29
C LYS A 253 -5.79 2.94 -8.60
N ASP A 254 -6.91 2.42 -8.12
CA ASP A 254 -8.22 3.06 -8.34
C ASP A 254 -8.57 4.03 -7.20
N ASP A 255 -9.40 5.01 -7.50
CA ASP A 255 -9.92 6.03 -6.59
C ASP A 255 -10.84 5.51 -5.48
N THR A 256 -11.47 4.35 -5.68
CA THR A 256 -12.41 3.74 -4.73
C THR A 256 -11.93 2.39 -4.21
N VAL A 257 -11.81 2.28 -2.88
CA VAL A 257 -11.26 1.11 -2.18
C VAL A 257 -12.13 -0.14 -2.33
N THR A 258 -13.42 0.02 -2.62
CA THR A 258 -14.40 -1.08 -2.65
C THR A 258 -14.62 -1.68 -4.04
N THR A 259 -14.29 -0.98 -5.13
CA THR A 259 -14.61 -1.40 -6.51
C THR A 259 -13.60 -0.84 -7.54
N PRO A 260 -12.41 -1.44 -7.68
CA PRO A 260 -11.41 -1.02 -8.68
C PRO A 260 -11.92 -1.14 -10.12
N LYS A 261 -12.34 -0.05 -10.76
CA LYS A 261 -13.04 -0.08 -12.07
C LYS A 261 -12.09 0.07 -13.26
N VAL A 262 -11.09 0.95 -13.17
CA VAL A 262 -10.10 1.17 -14.23
C VAL A 262 -9.10 0.02 -14.28
N ARG A 263 -8.53 -0.39 -13.13
CA ARG A 263 -7.57 -1.51 -13.04
C ARG A 263 -8.10 -2.79 -13.67
N LYS A 264 -9.38 -3.06 -13.48
CA LYS A 264 -10.11 -4.20 -14.06
C LYS A 264 -10.02 -4.26 -15.58
N ASN A 265 -10.02 -3.14 -16.27
CA ASN A 265 -10.13 -3.11 -17.73
C ASN A 265 -8.79 -2.93 -18.42
N VAL A 266 -7.72 -2.68 -17.68
CA VAL A 266 -6.39 -2.32 -18.19
C VAL A 266 -5.41 -3.47 -17.92
N ASP A 267 -4.63 -3.87 -18.92
CA ASP A 267 -3.59 -4.92 -18.75
C ASP A 267 -2.49 -4.46 -17.77
N THR A 268 -1.70 -5.39 -17.22
CA THR A 268 -0.62 -5.07 -16.28
C THR A 268 0.73 -4.79 -16.96
N ILE A 269 0.76 -4.83 -18.29
CA ILE A 269 1.94 -4.53 -19.10
C ILE A 269 1.63 -3.36 -20.02
N GLY A 270 2.42 -2.30 -19.90
CA GLY A 270 2.43 -1.16 -20.82
C GLY A 270 3.68 -1.18 -21.71
N GLN A 271 3.65 -0.42 -22.79
CA GLN A 271 4.84 -0.20 -23.63
C GLN A 271 5.24 1.27 -23.57
N LEU A 272 6.44 1.55 -23.09
CA LEU A 272 7.03 2.88 -23.23
C LEU A 272 7.69 2.98 -24.58
N VAL A 273 7.29 3.98 -25.37
CA VAL A 273 7.87 4.28 -26.68
C VAL A 273 8.48 5.66 -26.64
N THR A 274 9.77 5.76 -26.92
CA THR A 274 10.47 7.03 -27.04
C THR A 274 10.67 7.37 -28.51
N LYS A 275 10.18 8.53 -28.94
CA LYS A 275 10.32 9.06 -30.29
C LYS A 275 10.92 10.46 -30.22
N GLY A 276 12.20 10.61 -30.56
CA GLY A 276 12.94 11.86 -30.32
C GLY A 276 13.06 12.17 -28.82
N ASN A 277 12.68 13.37 -28.41
CA ASN A 277 12.68 13.80 -26.99
C ASN A 277 11.34 13.52 -26.27
N GLU A 278 10.38 12.91 -26.95
CA GLU A 278 9.06 12.61 -26.37
C GLU A 278 8.93 11.14 -26.02
N GLN A 279 8.33 10.87 -24.86
CA GLN A 279 8.03 9.53 -24.40
C GLN A 279 6.51 9.34 -24.30
N TYR A 280 6.05 8.17 -24.72
CA TYR A 280 4.64 7.79 -24.73
C TYR A 280 4.46 6.47 -23.99
N LEU A 281 3.38 6.37 -23.21
CA LEU A 281 2.91 5.11 -22.65
C LEU A 281 1.77 4.59 -23.53
N LEU A 282 1.96 3.41 -24.12
CA LEU A 282 0.91 2.65 -24.78
C LEU A 282 0.24 1.73 -23.77
N LEU A 283 -1.06 1.94 -23.58
CA LEU A 283 -1.89 1.25 -22.60
C LEU A 283 -2.95 0.41 -23.31
N ARG A 284 -2.94 -0.91 -23.10
CA ARG A 284 -4.00 -1.78 -23.60
C ARG A 284 -5.12 -1.93 -22.60
N TYR A 285 -6.36 -1.82 -23.07
CA TYR A 285 -7.55 -1.95 -22.25
C TYR A 285 -8.72 -2.57 -23.01
N TYR A 286 -9.64 -3.14 -22.25
CA TYR A 286 -10.92 -3.64 -22.72
C TYR A 286 -12.00 -2.57 -22.55
N SER A 287 -12.81 -2.38 -23.59
CA SER A 287 -14.12 -1.73 -23.50
C SER A 287 -15.23 -2.75 -23.73
N LYS A 288 -16.37 -2.58 -23.06
CA LYS A 288 -17.60 -3.37 -23.29
C LYS A 288 -18.58 -2.48 -24.03
N VAL A 289 -18.72 -2.69 -25.34
CA VAL A 289 -19.47 -1.80 -26.23
C VAL A 289 -20.98 -1.99 -26.05
N GLY A 290 -21.74 -0.89 -26.07
CA GLY A 290 -23.20 -0.87 -26.10
C GLY A 290 -23.84 -0.10 -24.94
N GLU A 291 -25.17 0.04 -24.98
CA GLU A 291 -25.94 0.74 -23.94
C GLU A 291 -26.87 -0.23 -23.20
N GLY A 292 -27.25 0.11 -21.95
CA GLY A 292 -28.28 -0.63 -21.21
C GLY A 292 -27.91 -0.94 -19.75
N ARG A 293 -28.91 -1.44 -19.00
CA ARG A 293 -28.77 -1.73 -17.55
C ARG A 293 -27.78 -2.86 -17.24
N ASP A 294 -27.48 -3.70 -18.22
CA ASP A 294 -26.58 -4.85 -18.08
C ASP A 294 -25.15 -4.54 -18.58
N ASN A 295 -24.89 -3.30 -19.04
CA ASN A 295 -23.56 -2.84 -19.40
C ASN A 295 -22.97 -1.96 -18.29
N ASP A 296 -22.01 -2.51 -17.54
CA ASP A 296 -21.26 -1.82 -16.49
C ASP A 296 -19.77 -1.61 -16.84
N GLY A 297 -19.42 -1.80 -18.13
CA GLY A 297 -18.05 -1.80 -18.61
C GLY A 297 -17.55 -0.43 -19.09
N LEU A 298 -16.23 -0.36 -19.25
CA LEU A 298 -15.52 0.82 -19.72
C LEU A 298 -15.95 1.14 -21.15
N GLN A 299 -16.30 2.41 -21.41
CA GLN A 299 -16.65 2.90 -22.74
C GLN A 299 -15.48 3.66 -23.36
N ASN A 300 -14.90 4.61 -22.61
CA ASN A 300 -13.85 5.50 -23.08
C ASN A 300 -12.85 5.79 -21.96
N ILE A 301 -11.64 6.20 -22.32
CA ILE A 301 -10.66 6.71 -21.36
C ILE A 301 -10.23 8.13 -21.68
N LYS A 302 -9.94 8.90 -20.62
CA LYS A 302 -9.26 10.20 -20.66
C LYS A 302 -8.07 10.14 -19.70
N TYR A 303 -7.18 11.11 -19.77
CA TYR A 303 -6.03 11.18 -18.87
C TYR A 303 -5.76 12.59 -18.34
N ALA A 304 -5.11 12.66 -17.19
CA ALA A 304 -4.52 13.88 -16.63
C ALA A 304 -3.30 13.53 -15.77
N PHE A 305 -2.60 14.55 -15.27
CA PHE A 305 -1.47 14.39 -14.34
C PHE A 305 -1.78 14.84 -12.91
N SER A 306 -3.05 15.13 -12.63
CA SER A 306 -3.58 15.46 -11.30
C SER A 306 -4.88 14.71 -11.06
N GLU A 307 -5.05 14.13 -9.87
CA GLU A 307 -6.29 13.47 -9.44
C GLU A 307 -7.46 14.47 -9.31
N ASN A 308 -7.14 15.73 -9.00
CA ASN A 308 -8.11 16.82 -8.87
C ASN A 308 -8.44 17.51 -10.21
N ALA A 309 -8.02 16.94 -11.35
CA ALA A 309 -8.27 17.52 -12.67
C ALA A 309 -9.77 17.69 -12.92
N SER A 310 -10.16 18.94 -13.21
CA SER A 310 -11.53 19.25 -13.61
C SER A 310 -11.88 18.53 -14.92
N PRO A 311 -13.16 18.27 -15.24
CA PRO A 311 -13.53 17.61 -16.50
C PRO A 311 -12.95 18.26 -17.76
N SER A 312 -12.70 19.57 -17.75
CA SER A 312 -12.05 20.32 -18.85
C SER A 312 -10.54 20.09 -18.97
N ASP A 313 -9.87 19.70 -17.88
CA ASP A 313 -8.41 19.45 -17.89
C ASP A 313 -8.06 18.02 -18.32
N ARG A 314 -9.08 17.14 -18.42
CA ARG A 314 -8.92 15.75 -18.82
C ARG A 314 -8.79 15.65 -20.33
N LYS A 315 -7.65 15.14 -20.79
CA LYS A 315 -7.31 15.02 -22.21
C LYS A 315 -7.74 13.65 -22.75
N THR A 316 -8.19 13.61 -23.99
CA THR A 316 -8.46 12.34 -24.70
C THR A 316 -7.13 11.85 -25.30
N PRO A 317 -6.69 10.61 -25.00
CA PRO A 317 -5.49 10.05 -25.63
C PRO A 317 -5.77 9.67 -27.10
N GLU A 318 -4.70 9.50 -27.88
CA GLU A 318 -4.80 8.89 -29.21
C GLU A 318 -5.12 7.40 -29.00
N THR A 319 -6.33 6.95 -29.38
CA THR A 319 -6.78 5.57 -29.19
C THR A 319 -6.89 4.83 -30.52
N LYS A 320 -6.53 3.55 -30.51
CA LYS A 320 -6.68 2.64 -31.66
C LYS A 320 -7.36 1.36 -31.18
N VAL A 321 -8.49 1.02 -31.79
CA VAL A 321 -9.09 -0.32 -31.64
C VAL A 321 -8.17 -1.30 -32.37
N LEU A 322 -7.63 -2.27 -31.62
CA LEU A 322 -6.77 -3.33 -32.16
C LEU A 322 -7.62 -4.50 -32.67
N GLU A 323 -8.61 -4.91 -31.87
CA GLU A 323 -9.44 -6.08 -32.13
C GLU A 323 -10.85 -5.89 -31.55
N THR A 324 -11.86 -6.47 -32.21
CA THR A 324 -13.23 -6.55 -31.70
C THR A 324 -13.58 -8.02 -31.47
N VAL A 325 -14.06 -8.34 -30.27
CA VAL A 325 -14.36 -9.69 -29.80
C VAL A 325 -15.86 -9.79 -29.52
N VAL A 326 -16.55 -10.72 -30.18
CA VAL A 326 -18.00 -10.94 -29.98
C VAL A 326 -18.21 -12.21 -29.17
N ALA A 327 -18.46 -12.06 -27.87
CA ALA A 327 -18.75 -13.19 -26.99
C ALA A 327 -20.22 -13.62 -27.15
N LYS A 328 -20.42 -14.85 -27.64
CA LYS A 328 -21.74 -15.43 -27.88
C LYS A 328 -22.38 -15.96 -26.59
N GLY A 329 -23.60 -15.52 -26.31
CA GLY A 329 -24.37 -15.92 -25.11
C GLY A 329 -25.88 -15.75 -25.32
N GLU A 330 -26.67 -15.68 -24.25
CA GLU A 330 -28.12 -15.35 -24.35
C GLU A 330 -28.35 -13.98 -24.99
N LYS A 331 -27.42 -13.05 -24.76
CA LYS A 331 -27.26 -11.81 -25.51
C LYS A 331 -25.80 -11.69 -25.89
N ASP A 332 -25.52 -11.46 -27.17
CA ASP A 332 -24.16 -11.23 -27.65
C ASP A 332 -23.56 -10.01 -26.93
N THR A 333 -22.35 -10.17 -26.42
CA THR A 333 -21.60 -9.09 -25.78
C THR A 333 -20.40 -8.74 -26.63
N ILE A 334 -20.24 -7.46 -26.95
CA ILE A 334 -19.15 -6.96 -27.78
C ILE A 334 -18.09 -6.34 -26.86
N TYR A 335 -16.87 -6.81 -27.01
CA TYR A 335 -15.70 -6.24 -26.36
C TYR A 335 -14.75 -5.68 -27.41
N GLU A 336 -14.13 -4.54 -27.13
CA GLU A 336 -13.07 -3.98 -27.94
C GLU A 336 -11.78 -3.98 -27.14
N ILE A 337 -10.70 -4.47 -27.77
CA ILE A 337 -9.35 -4.36 -27.23
C ILE A 337 -8.75 -3.13 -27.89
N SER A 338 -8.52 -2.10 -27.08
CA SER A 338 -8.02 -0.82 -27.53
C SER A 338 -6.65 -0.54 -26.94
N GLU A 339 -5.85 0.23 -27.68
CA GLU A 339 -4.57 0.76 -27.22
C GLU A 339 -4.66 2.28 -27.18
N ALA A 340 -4.39 2.86 -26.01
CA ALA A 340 -4.30 4.30 -25.80
C ALA A 340 -2.85 4.75 -25.72
N LYS A 341 -2.50 5.75 -26.51
CA LYS A 341 -1.20 6.38 -26.52
C LYS A 341 -1.25 7.68 -25.73
N ILE A 342 -0.56 7.68 -24.59
CA ILE A 342 -0.55 8.77 -23.62
C ILE A 342 0.85 9.40 -23.61
N PRO A 343 1.01 10.72 -23.84
CA PRO A 343 2.29 11.41 -23.68
C PRO A 343 2.71 11.40 -22.21
N VAL A 344 3.93 10.97 -21.89
CA VAL A 344 4.42 10.82 -20.50
C VAL A 344 5.86 11.32 -20.31
N THR A 345 6.36 12.17 -21.21
CA THR A 345 7.72 12.74 -21.13
C THR A 345 8.02 13.34 -19.75
N GLY A 346 9.05 12.81 -19.07
CA GLY A 346 9.45 13.26 -17.73
C GLY A 346 8.46 12.91 -16.62
N LYS A 347 7.56 11.95 -16.85
CA LYS A 347 6.56 11.47 -15.89
C LYS A 347 6.78 9.97 -15.63
N ASN A 348 6.40 9.52 -14.44
CA ASN A 348 6.37 8.12 -14.02
C ASN A 348 4.97 7.69 -13.54
N GLN A 349 3.99 8.59 -13.68
CA GLN A 349 2.60 8.37 -13.31
C GLN A 349 1.66 9.14 -14.25
N VAL A 350 0.46 8.59 -14.46
CA VAL A 350 -0.64 9.26 -15.13
C VAL A 350 -1.98 8.83 -14.52
N ILE A 351 -2.93 9.75 -14.39
CA ILE A 351 -4.28 9.46 -13.94
C ILE A 351 -5.13 9.17 -15.17
N VAL A 352 -5.70 7.97 -15.25
CA VAL A 352 -6.64 7.57 -16.31
C VAL A 352 -8.06 7.59 -15.77
N PHE A 353 -8.91 8.39 -16.40
CA PHE A 353 -10.33 8.50 -16.11
C PHE A 353 -11.10 7.63 -17.10
N GLY A 354 -11.71 6.55 -16.62
CA GLY A 354 -12.58 5.69 -17.41
C GLY A 354 -14.04 6.11 -17.28
N ASP A 355 -14.73 6.26 -18.41
CA ASP A 355 -16.16 6.50 -18.44
C ASP A 355 -16.91 5.16 -18.51
N PHE A 356 -17.65 4.82 -17.45
CA PHE A 356 -18.37 3.56 -17.33
C PHE A 356 -19.87 3.76 -17.53
N GLN A 357 -20.47 2.89 -18.34
CA GLN A 357 -21.92 2.83 -18.47
C GLN A 357 -22.53 2.32 -17.16
N TYR A 358 -23.57 2.97 -16.66
CA TYR A 358 -24.42 2.46 -15.57
C TYR A 358 -25.88 2.54 -16.01
N PRO A 359 -26.81 1.79 -15.38
CA PRO A 359 -28.22 1.70 -15.79
C PRO A 359 -28.96 3.01 -16.06
N ALA A 360 -28.52 4.12 -15.47
CA ALA A 360 -29.18 5.43 -15.58
C ALA A 360 -28.26 6.59 -16.01
N ARG A 361 -26.94 6.38 -16.15
CA ARG A 361 -25.97 7.44 -16.47
C ARG A 361 -24.59 6.89 -16.77
N MET A 362 -23.73 7.71 -17.38
CA MET A 362 -22.29 7.49 -17.40
C MET A 362 -21.69 7.92 -16.05
N VAL A 363 -20.80 7.09 -15.51
CA VAL A 363 -20.05 7.39 -14.28
C VAL A 363 -18.56 7.33 -14.61
N THR A 364 -17.88 8.46 -14.48
CA THR A 364 -16.43 8.49 -14.59
C THR A 364 -15.80 8.03 -13.27
N GLN A 365 -14.92 7.04 -13.36
CA GLN A 365 -14.04 6.60 -12.25
C GLN A 365 -12.60 6.78 -12.72
N TYR A 366 -11.65 6.97 -11.81
CA TYR A 366 -10.25 7.09 -12.20
C TYR A 366 -9.34 6.06 -11.55
N GLY A 367 -8.25 5.78 -12.26
CA GLY A 367 -7.13 5.01 -11.75
C GLY A 367 -5.81 5.70 -12.05
N THR A 368 -4.95 5.79 -11.04
CA THR A 368 -3.57 6.26 -11.15
C THR A 368 -2.69 5.11 -11.61
N ILE A 369 -2.12 5.24 -12.81
CA ILE A 369 -1.20 4.30 -13.41
C ILE A 369 0.22 4.76 -13.12
N THR A 370 1.03 3.88 -12.53
CA THR A 370 2.48 4.06 -12.33
C THR A 370 3.24 2.93 -13.02
N TRP A 371 4.50 3.17 -13.35
CA TRP A 371 5.35 2.16 -13.99
C TRP A 371 6.79 2.26 -13.52
N SER A 372 7.50 1.14 -13.57
CA SER A 372 8.94 1.11 -13.27
C SER A 372 9.77 1.30 -14.54
N ASP A 373 10.99 1.80 -14.39
CA ASP A 373 11.94 1.87 -15.50
C ASP A 373 12.56 0.51 -15.89
N LYS A 374 12.31 -0.53 -15.09
CA LYS A 374 12.78 -1.89 -15.37
C LYS A 374 12.02 -2.48 -16.55
N GLU A 375 12.77 -2.98 -17.52
CA GLU A 375 12.20 -3.69 -18.66
C GLU A 375 11.57 -5.01 -18.22
N ASN A 376 10.34 -5.24 -18.68
CA ASN A 376 9.59 -6.46 -18.45
C ASN A 376 9.72 -7.39 -19.66
N ILE A 377 9.92 -8.69 -19.41
CA ILE A 377 10.07 -9.68 -20.48
C ILE A 377 8.68 -10.05 -20.99
N VAL A 378 8.40 -9.72 -22.25
CA VAL A 378 7.16 -10.08 -22.94
C VAL A 378 7.41 -11.34 -23.76
N GLN A 379 6.71 -12.41 -23.42
CA GLN A 379 6.64 -13.62 -24.26
C GLN A 379 5.49 -13.43 -25.22
N LYS A 380 5.78 -12.93 -26.43
CA LYS A 380 4.77 -12.77 -27.46
C LYS A 380 4.40 -14.15 -28.02
N ASP A 381 3.54 -14.88 -27.30
CA ASP A 381 3.07 -16.20 -27.73
C ASP A 381 2.33 -16.06 -29.07
N THR A 382 2.75 -16.87 -30.04
CA THR A 382 2.15 -16.94 -31.38
C THR A 382 1.00 -17.95 -31.47
N THR A 383 0.62 -18.55 -30.33
CA THR A 383 -0.37 -19.62 -30.28
C THR A 383 -1.57 -19.24 -29.40
N VAL A 384 -2.67 -19.96 -29.58
CA VAL A 384 -3.84 -19.88 -28.72
C VAL A 384 -3.62 -20.83 -27.55
N ASP A 385 -3.61 -20.31 -26.32
CA ASP A 385 -3.34 -21.09 -25.11
C ASP A 385 -4.47 -22.09 -24.81
N ALA A 386 -4.11 -23.30 -24.36
CA ALA A 386 -5.09 -24.21 -23.76
C ALA A 386 -5.73 -23.57 -22.50
N PRO A 387 -7.05 -23.73 -22.27
CA PRO A 387 -7.70 -23.19 -21.06
C PRO A 387 -7.04 -23.70 -19.77
N ASN A 388 -6.47 -22.80 -18.98
CA ASN A 388 -5.87 -23.10 -17.68
C ASN A 388 -6.87 -22.86 -16.55
N LEU A 389 -7.37 -23.92 -15.91
CA LEU A 389 -8.34 -23.82 -14.81
C LEU A 389 -7.64 -23.29 -13.55
N VAL A 390 -8.06 -22.12 -13.06
CA VAL A 390 -7.47 -21.48 -11.86
C VAL A 390 -8.33 -21.63 -10.62
N ALA A 391 -9.66 -21.74 -10.80
CA ALA A 391 -10.58 -22.01 -9.71
C ALA A 391 -11.87 -22.60 -10.27
N ILE A 392 -12.42 -23.56 -9.54
CA ILE A 392 -13.78 -24.06 -9.75
C ILE A 392 -14.42 -24.14 -8.37
N LYS A 393 -15.63 -23.60 -8.21
CA LYS A 393 -16.30 -23.58 -6.91
C LYS A 393 -17.80 -23.34 -7.05
N PRO A 394 -18.61 -23.68 -6.04
CA PRO A 394 -19.94 -23.12 -5.91
C PRO A 394 -19.91 -21.58 -5.85
N VAL A 395 -20.92 -20.90 -6.43
CA VAL A 395 -21.02 -19.44 -6.51
C VAL A 395 -20.86 -18.79 -5.14
N LEU A 396 -21.55 -19.29 -4.12
CA LEU A 396 -21.49 -18.74 -2.76
C LEU A 396 -21.07 -19.79 -1.73
N ARG A 397 -19.97 -19.49 -1.02
CA ARG A 397 -19.40 -20.27 0.11
C ARG A 397 -19.59 -21.78 -0.03
N GLY A 398 -18.64 -22.46 -0.65
CA GLY A 398 -18.71 -23.91 -0.86
C GLY A 398 -17.38 -24.53 -1.24
N VAL A 399 -16.28 -23.92 -0.77
CA VAL A 399 -14.95 -24.50 -0.83
C VAL A 399 -14.46 -24.71 0.58
N THR A 400 -13.78 -25.83 0.82
CA THR A 400 -13.16 -26.14 2.10
C THR A 400 -11.65 -25.90 1.98
N VAL A 401 -11.04 -25.39 3.04
CA VAL A 401 -9.58 -25.33 3.10
C VAL A 401 -9.06 -26.72 3.40
N LYS A 402 -8.09 -27.16 2.60
CA LYS A 402 -7.43 -28.43 2.81
C LYS A 402 -6.42 -28.35 3.94
N LYS A 403 -6.51 -29.29 4.87
CA LYS A 403 -5.57 -29.47 5.96
C LYS A 403 -4.31 -30.18 5.46
N ALA A 404 -3.22 -30.01 6.21
CA ALA A 404 -1.97 -30.71 5.90
C ALA A 404 -2.19 -32.24 5.97
N GLY A 405 -1.89 -32.94 4.88
CA GLY A 405 -2.10 -34.39 4.76
C GLY A 405 -3.36 -34.81 4.00
N ASP A 406 -4.28 -33.88 3.71
CA ASP A 406 -5.48 -34.20 2.93
C ASP A 406 -5.13 -34.66 1.50
N LYS A 407 -5.71 -35.78 1.07
CA LYS A 407 -5.48 -36.36 -0.26
C LYS A 407 -5.86 -35.37 -1.36
N LYS A 408 -4.92 -35.00 -2.23
CA LYS A 408 -5.17 -34.13 -3.40
C LYS A 408 -6.21 -34.75 -4.35
N GLN A 409 -7.23 -33.98 -4.71
CA GLN A 409 -8.29 -34.34 -5.64
C GLN A 409 -8.14 -33.54 -6.96
N PRO A 410 -8.71 -34.02 -8.08
CA PRO A 410 -8.42 -33.47 -9.42
C PRO A 410 -8.79 -32.00 -9.65
N LEU A 411 -9.77 -31.48 -8.90
CA LEU A 411 -10.29 -30.13 -9.06
C LEU A 411 -9.93 -29.23 -7.87
N ASP A 412 -9.08 -29.73 -6.97
CA ASP A 412 -8.48 -28.88 -5.94
C ASP A 412 -7.65 -27.79 -6.61
N PHE A 413 -7.72 -26.59 -6.04
CA PHE A 413 -6.99 -25.43 -6.54
C PHE A 413 -6.34 -24.69 -5.37
N SER A 414 -5.32 -23.89 -5.66
CA SER A 414 -4.58 -23.16 -4.62
C SER A 414 -4.46 -21.70 -4.98
N LYS A 415 -4.54 -20.83 -3.97
CA LYS A 415 -4.24 -19.41 -4.12
C LYS A 415 -3.51 -18.90 -2.88
N ASN A 416 -2.43 -18.14 -3.10
CA ASN A 416 -1.58 -17.59 -2.03
C ASN A 416 -1.08 -18.65 -1.03
N GLY A 417 -0.75 -19.85 -1.51
CA GLY A 417 -0.26 -20.95 -0.66
C GLY A 417 -1.35 -21.72 0.12
N ILE A 418 -2.62 -21.29 0.04
CA ILE A 418 -3.74 -22.02 0.64
C ILE A 418 -4.35 -22.92 -0.41
N SER A 419 -4.60 -24.18 -0.05
CA SER A 419 -5.25 -25.17 -0.92
C SER A 419 -6.72 -25.28 -0.58
N TYR A 420 -7.55 -25.30 -1.61
CA TYR A 420 -9.01 -25.33 -1.52
C TYR A 420 -9.55 -26.55 -2.27
N SER A 421 -10.56 -27.18 -1.68
CA SER A 421 -11.33 -28.24 -2.33
C SER A 421 -12.73 -27.71 -2.68
N PRO A 422 -13.20 -27.88 -3.93
CA PRO A 422 -14.57 -27.57 -4.32
C PRO A 422 -15.57 -28.68 -4.02
N TYR A 423 -15.07 -29.84 -3.57
CA TYR A 423 -15.87 -31.02 -3.29
C TYR A 423 -16.57 -30.84 -1.94
N ASN A 424 -17.79 -30.33 -2.01
CA ASN A 424 -18.63 -30.00 -0.86
C ASN A 424 -19.86 -30.91 -0.73
N GLY A 425 -19.84 -32.04 -1.44
CA GLY A 425 -20.80 -33.13 -1.33
C GLY A 425 -20.61 -33.96 -0.06
N ILE A 426 -21.51 -34.92 0.14
CA ILE A 426 -21.71 -35.71 1.36
C ILE A 426 -20.42 -36.42 1.80
N ASN A 427 -19.69 -37.00 0.84
CA ASN A 427 -18.48 -37.78 1.12
C ASN A 427 -17.19 -36.96 0.94
N GLY A 428 -17.29 -35.66 0.64
CA GLY A 428 -16.13 -34.80 0.39
C GLY A 428 -15.37 -35.08 -0.92
N ASP A 429 -15.95 -35.90 -1.82
CA ASP A 429 -15.37 -36.28 -3.11
C ASP A 429 -16.23 -35.93 -4.32
N LYS A 430 -17.40 -35.34 -4.09
CA LYS A 430 -18.33 -34.86 -5.11
C LYS A 430 -18.75 -33.41 -4.86
N PHE A 431 -19.30 -32.78 -5.89
CA PHE A 431 -20.03 -31.53 -5.80
C PHE A 431 -21.40 -31.79 -5.19
N LYS A 432 -21.82 -30.86 -4.36
CA LYS A 432 -23.19 -30.78 -3.88
C LYS A 432 -24.16 -30.43 -5.00
N LEU A 433 -25.33 -31.06 -4.98
CA LEU A 433 -26.47 -30.73 -5.84
C LEU A 433 -27.64 -30.17 -5.00
N ALA A 434 -28.05 -28.93 -5.28
CA ALA A 434 -29.20 -28.29 -4.62
C ALA A 434 -29.77 -27.17 -5.50
N ASP A 435 -31.09 -27.15 -5.69
CA ASP A 435 -31.77 -26.22 -6.60
C ASP A 435 -31.94 -24.83 -5.97
N ASN A 436 -30.83 -24.10 -5.89
CA ASN A 436 -30.77 -22.73 -5.41
C ASN A 436 -29.59 -22.01 -6.09
N TYR A 437 -29.75 -20.72 -6.41
CA TYR A 437 -28.73 -19.88 -7.08
C TYR A 437 -27.32 -20.01 -6.48
N PHE A 438 -27.20 -20.28 -5.17
CA PHE A 438 -25.94 -20.43 -4.45
C PHE A 438 -25.11 -21.66 -4.86
N PHE A 439 -25.71 -22.66 -5.48
CA PHE A 439 -25.08 -23.94 -5.85
C PHE A 439 -24.77 -24.08 -7.34
N ASN A 440 -24.97 -23.01 -8.11
CA ASN A 440 -24.34 -22.89 -9.42
C ASN A 440 -22.81 -23.03 -9.26
N ILE A 441 -22.16 -23.65 -10.24
CA ILE A 441 -20.71 -23.83 -10.24
C ILE A 441 -20.07 -22.70 -11.04
N ASP A 442 -19.30 -21.87 -10.35
CA ASP A 442 -18.39 -20.89 -10.94
C ASP A 442 -17.09 -21.58 -11.34
N VAL A 443 -16.76 -21.49 -12.62
CA VAL A 443 -15.49 -21.95 -13.18
C VAL A 443 -14.73 -20.72 -13.68
N ALA A 444 -13.45 -20.64 -13.36
CA ALA A 444 -12.57 -19.55 -13.75
C ALA A 444 -11.33 -20.10 -14.44
N PHE A 445 -11.03 -19.56 -15.62
CA PHE A 445 -9.83 -19.86 -16.39
C PHE A 445 -8.92 -18.63 -16.44
N GLU A 446 -7.62 -18.86 -16.31
CA GLU A 446 -6.62 -17.81 -16.34
C GLU A 446 -6.75 -16.95 -17.60
N ARG A 447 -6.56 -15.63 -17.44
CA ARG A 447 -6.33 -14.74 -18.57
C ARG A 447 -4.96 -14.10 -18.45
N LYS A 448 -4.06 -14.45 -19.37
CA LYS A 448 -2.77 -13.76 -19.53
C LYS A 448 -2.99 -12.33 -20.05
N ASN A 449 -1.99 -11.47 -19.90
CA ASN A 449 -1.95 -10.18 -20.60
C ASN A 449 -2.08 -10.41 -22.11
N LEU A 450 -2.83 -9.56 -22.81
CA LEU A 450 -3.22 -9.78 -24.21
C LEU A 450 -2.05 -9.78 -25.18
N ILE A 451 -0.95 -9.13 -24.78
CA ILE A 451 0.29 -9.15 -25.55
C ILE A 451 1.00 -10.51 -25.50
N ASN A 452 0.70 -11.32 -24.49
CA ASN A 452 1.29 -12.64 -24.26
C ASN A 452 0.37 -13.79 -24.70
N THR A 453 -0.72 -13.54 -25.44
CA THR A 453 -1.64 -14.60 -25.87
C THR A 453 -2.51 -14.18 -27.05
N GLN A 454 -2.82 -15.13 -27.95
CA GLN A 454 -3.85 -14.95 -28.98
C GLN A 454 -5.26 -15.38 -28.52
N THR A 455 -5.41 -15.94 -27.33
CA THR A 455 -6.72 -16.38 -26.81
C THR A 455 -7.65 -15.19 -26.64
N ARG A 456 -8.85 -15.27 -27.25
CA ARG A 456 -9.93 -14.28 -27.12
C ARG A 456 -11.25 -14.88 -26.68
N HIS A 457 -11.45 -16.17 -26.96
CA HIS A 457 -12.64 -16.91 -26.57
C HIS A 457 -12.27 -18.18 -25.83
N ILE A 458 -13.07 -18.54 -24.83
CA ILE A 458 -13.06 -19.89 -24.26
C ILE A 458 -14.46 -20.45 -24.47
N LYS A 459 -14.55 -21.40 -25.40
CA LYS A 459 -15.80 -22.05 -25.77
C LYS A 459 -16.01 -23.30 -24.93
N TYR A 460 -17.25 -23.60 -24.57
CA TYR A 460 -17.55 -24.75 -23.73
C TYR A 460 -18.82 -25.51 -24.14
N THR A 461 -18.88 -26.76 -23.70
CA THR A 461 -20.02 -27.67 -23.80
C THR A 461 -20.17 -28.41 -22.47
N LEU A 462 -21.42 -28.78 -22.13
CA LEU A 462 -21.78 -29.42 -20.87
C LEU A 462 -22.28 -30.86 -21.04
N ASP A 463 -22.61 -31.24 -22.28
CA ASP A 463 -23.03 -32.58 -22.68
C ASP A 463 -21.87 -33.50 -23.12
N GLY A 464 -20.63 -33.00 -23.01
CA GLY A 464 -19.41 -33.71 -23.42
C GLY A 464 -19.11 -33.67 -24.93
N SER A 465 -19.89 -32.97 -25.74
CA SER A 465 -19.59 -32.74 -27.17
C SER A 465 -18.33 -31.87 -27.35
N GLU A 466 -17.66 -31.96 -28.50
CA GLU A 466 -16.44 -31.15 -28.75
C GLU A 466 -16.79 -29.66 -28.89
N PRO A 467 -16.15 -28.74 -28.13
CA PRO A 467 -16.39 -27.32 -28.30
C PRO A 467 -15.93 -26.80 -29.66
N THR A 468 -16.83 -26.09 -30.34
CA THR A 468 -16.58 -25.42 -31.62
C THR A 468 -16.63 -23.91 -31.42
N PHE A 469 -16.25 -23.12 -32.44
CA PHE A 469 -16.33 -21.67 -32.35
C PHE A 469 -17.80 -21.16 -32.21
N SER A 470 -18.78 -21.95 -32.65
CA SER A 470 -20.22 -21.69 -32.45
C SER A 470 -20.75 -22.11 -31.08
N SER A 471 -19.97 -22.83 -30.26
CA SER A 471 -20.37 -23.18 -28.89
C SER A 471 -20.47 -21.94 -28.00
N LYS A 472 -21.05 -22.10 -26.80
CA LYS A 472 -21.22 -21.01 -25.85
C LYS A 472 -19.88 -20.46 -25.37
N ASP A 473 -19.83 -19.15 -25.14
CA ASP A 473 -18.63 -18.47 -24.67
C ASP A 473 -18.59 -18.36 -23.14
N ALA A 474 -17.41 -18.54 -22.57
CA ALA A 474 -17.12 -18.09 -21.22
C ALA A 474 -17.10 -16.56 -21.23
N THR A 475 -17.64 -15.95 -20.19
CA THR A 475 -17.69 -14.49 -20.08
C THR A 475 -16.33 -13.95 -19.66
N ILE A 476 -15.85 -12.91 -20.33
CA ILE A 476 -14.68 -12.17 -19.85
C ILE A 476 -15.08 -11.44 -18.58
N ARG A 477 -14.43 -11.76 -17.46
CA ARG A 477 -14.68 -11.10 -16.18
C ARG A 477 -13.51 -10.23 -15.79
N PHE A 478 -13.89 -9.06 -15.30
CA PHE A 478 -13.01 -8.14 -14.62
C PHE A 478 -13.58 -7.97 -13.21
N ALA A 479 -13.04 -8.70 -12.24
CA ALA A 479 -13.59 -8.76 -10.89
C ALA A 479 -12.63 -8.12 -9.89
N ASN A 480 -13.12 -7.77 -8.70
CA ASN A 480 -12.21 -7.45 -7.60
C ASN A 480 -11.41 -8.71 -7.28
N ALA A 481 -10.26 -8.56 -6.63
CA ALA A 481 -9.50 -9.68 -6.11
C ALA A 481 -10.41 -10.56 -5.22
N ASP A 482 -10.87 -11.67 -5.79
CA ASP A 482 -11.63 -12.73 -5.12
C ASP A 482 -10.61 -13.59 -4.36
N PRO A 483 -10.85 -14.04 -3.12
CA PRO A 483 -9.88 -14.84 -2.38
C PRO A 483 -9.45 -16.13 -3.10
N TYR A 484 -10.20 -16.58 -4.12
CA TYR A 484 -9.97 -17.81 -4.88
C TYR A 484 -9.54 -17.58 -6.33
N LYS A 485 -9.84 -16.42 -6.95
CA LYS A 485 -9.64 -16.18 -8.41
C LYS A 485 -8.63 -15.07 -8.69
N PRO A 486 -7.87 -15.10 -9.81
CA PRO A 486 -7.02 -13.98 -10.20
C PRO A 486 -7.85 -12.74 -10.58
N GLU A 487 -7.19 -11.62 -10.83
CA GLU A 487 -7.86 -10.36 -11.18
C GLU A 487 -8.50 -10.40 -12.57
N PHE A 488 -7.84 -11.03 -13.53
CA PHE A 488 -8.31 -11.24 -14.89
C PHE A 488 -8.55 -12.73 -15.13
N TYR A 489 -9.77 -13.09 -15.55
CA TYR A 489 -10.12 -14.46 -15.88
C TYR A 489 -11.32 -14.52 -16.83
N TYR A 490 -11.41 -15.62 -17.57
CA TYR A 490 -12.65 -16.01 -18.23
C TYR A 490 -13.50 -16.79 -17.22
N SER A 491 -14.79 -16.48 -17.11
CA SER A 491 -15.69 -17.16 -16.18
C SER A 491 -16.84 -17.85 -16.88
N LEU A 492 -17.21 -18.99 -16.32
CA LEU A 492 -18.38 -19.75 -16.67
C LEU A 492 -19.18 -19.98 -15.39
N THR A 493 -20.50 -19.81 -15.45
CA THR A 493 -21.41 -20.18 -14.36
C THR A 493 -22.30 -21.30 -14.88
N ILE A 494 -22.18 -22.48 -14.27
CA ILE A 494 -22.92 -23.68 -14.64
C ILE A 494 -24.09 -23.85 -13.68
N ASN A 495 -25.31 -23.87 -14.20
CA ASN A 495 -26.46 -24.36 -13.45
C ASN A 495 -26.60 -25.87 -13.71
N PRO A 496 -26.40 -26.74 -12.69
CA PRO A 496 -26.47 -28.19 -12.86
C PRO A 496 -27.88 -28.68 -13.26
N PHE A 497 -28.93 -27.92 -12.97
CA PHE A 497 -30.32 -28.23 -13.32
C PHE A 497 -30.77 -27.67 -14.67
N SER A 498 -29.92 -26.89 -15.36
CA SER A 498 -30.27 -26.39 -16.68
C SER A 498 -30.44 -27.55 -17.67
N GLY A 499 -31.30 -27.34 -18.69
CA GLY A 499 -31.56 -28.35 -19.72
C GLY A 499 -30.33 -28.78 -20.53
N GLU A 500 -29.22 -28.04 -20.42
CA GLU A 500 -27.93 -28.36 -21.04
C GLU A 500 -27.03 -29.22 -20.16
N SER A 501 -27.06 -29.02 -18.84
CA SER A 501 -26.29 -29.81 -17.88
C SER A 501 -26.94 -31.18 -17.59
N LYS A 502 -28.27 -31.21 -17.50
CA LYS A 502 -29.09 -32.43 -17.26
C LYS A 502 -28.62 -33.31 -16.08
N VAL A 503 -28.11 -32.74 -15.00
CA VAL A 503 -27.74 -33.52 -13.81
C VAL A 503 -29.02 -34.04 -13.14
N PRO A 504 -29.21 -35.37 -12.98
CA PRO A 504 -30.41 -35.93 -12.34
C PRO A 504 -30.49 -35.59 -10.84
N ALA A 505 -31.69 -35.62 -10.27
CA ALA A 505 -31.90 -35.43 -8.84
C ALA A 505 -31.20 -36.51 -7.98
N GLU A 506 -30.98 -37.71 -8.51
CA GLU A 506 -30.21 -38.79 -7.85
C GLU A 506 -28.68 -38.54 -7.86
N GLY A 507 -28.23 -37.45 -8.46
CA GLY A 507 -26.81 -37.16 -8.71
C GLY A 507 -26.34 -37.75 -10.04
N GLY A 508 -25.05 -37.58 -10.33
CA GLY A 508 -24.47 -37.99 -11.61
C GLY A 508 -23.12 -37.35 -11.88
N GLU A 509 -22.60 -37.45 -13.10
CA GLU A 509 -21.36 -36.77 -13.51
C GLU A 509 -21.66 -35.84 -14.69
N LEU A 510 -21.28 -34.57 -14.56
CA LEU A 510 -21.32 -33.60 -15.64
C LEU A 510 -19.94 -33.52 -16.31
N THR A 511 -19.91 -33.57 -17.64
CA THR A 511 -18.66 -33.43 -18.41
C THR A 511 -18.56 -32.04 -19.02
N LEU A 512 -17.68 -31.21 -18.44
CA LEU A 512 -17.34 -29.90 -18.99
C LEU A 512 -16.16 -30.05 -19.95
N LYS A 513 -16.37 -29.74 -21.24
CA LYS A 513 -15.27 -29.55 -22.19
C LYS A 513 -15.09 -28.07 -22.50
N VAL A 514 -13.83 -27.63 -22.56
CA VAL A 514 -13.47 -26.26 -22.89
C VAL A 514 -12.33 -26.21 -23.90
N LYS A 515 -12.37 -25.21 -24.78
CA LYS A 515 -11.36 -25.00 -25.82
C LYS A 515 -11.19 -23.50 -26.07
N SER A 516 -9.96 -23.05 -26.23
CA SER A 516 -9.69 -21.64 -26.52
C SER A 516 -9.64 -21.41 -28.02
N PHE A 517 -10.03 -20.20 -28.44
CA PHE A 517 -9.93 -19.73 -29.83
C PHE A 517 -9.35 -18.31 -29.88
N ASN A 518 -8.73 -17.98 -31.01
CA ASN A 518 -8.40 -16.60 -31.37
C ASN A 518 -9.66 -15.81 -31.78
N ALA A 519 -9.51 -14.51 -32.07
CA ALA A 519 -10.62 -13.57 -32.29
C ALA A 519 -11.63 -14.01 -33.37
N ASP A 520 -11.17 -14.62 -34.46
CA ASP A 520 -12.01 -15.03 -35.59
C ASP A 520 -12.31 -16.54 -35.62
N GLY A 521 -11.75 -17.30 -34.67
CA GLY A 521 -11.92 -18.75 -34.58
C GLY A 521 -11.07 -19.57 -35.54
N SER A 522 -10.17 -18.95 -36.31
CA SER A 522 -9.30 -19.64 -37.29
C SER A 522 -8.26 -20.55 -36.64
N ILE A 523 -7.86 -20.27 -35.40
CA ILE A 523 -6.89 -21.05 -34.63
C ILE A 523 -7.53 -21.42 -33.28
N SER A 524 -7.37 -22.67 -32.88
CA SER A 524 -7.85 -23.18 -31.59
C SER A 524 -6.75 -23.91 -30.84
N SER A 525 -6.86 -23.95 -29.51
CA SER A 525 -6.00 -24.78 -28.66
C SER A 525 -6.49 -26.24 -28.59
N GLU A 526 -5.78 -27.07 -27.83
CA GLU A 526 -6.28 -28.38 -27.41
C GLU A 526 -7.48 -28.28 -26.46
N THR A 527 -8.38 -29.26 -26.52
CA THR A 527 -9.57 -29.33 -25.65
C THR A 527 -9.21 -29.88 -24.28
N LYS A 528 -9.60 -29.17 -23.22
CA LYS A 528 -9.53 -29.68 -21.84
C LYS A 528 -10.89 -30.22 -21.42
N THR A 529 -10.87 -31.36 -20.73
CA THR A 529 -12.07 -32.03 -20.23
C THR A 529 -12.02 -32.12 -18.71
N TYR A 530 -13.10 -31.70 -18.05
CA TYR A 530 -13.26 -31.75 -16.60
C TYR A 530 -14.53 -32.53 -16.26
N LYS A 531 -14.40 -33.50 -15.35
CA LYS A 531 -15.51 -34.28 -14.81
C LYS A 531 -15.95 -33.68 -13.50
N LEU A 532 -17.21 -33.28 -13.40
CA LEU A 532 -17.82 -32.71 -12.21
C LEU A 532 -18.82 -33.73 -11.64
N PRO A 533 -18.40 -34.57 -10.69
CA PRO A 533 -19.30 -35.54 -10.08
C PRO A 533 -20.20 -34.83 -9.07
N PHE A 534 -21.51 -35.04 -9.14
CA PHE A 534 -22.52 -34.49 -8.24
C PHE A 534 -23.13 -35.59 -7.36
N ASP A 535 -23.39 -35.24 -6.11
CA ASP A 535 -24.25 -36.03 -5.22
C ASP A 535 -25.73 -35.89 -5.58
N LYS A 536 -26.55 -36.69 -4.91
CA LYS A 536 -28.00 -36.52 -4.93
C LYS A 536 -28.44 -35.15 -4.43
N MET A 537 -29.59 -34.72 -4.89
CA MET A 537 -30.20 -33.44 -4.59
C MET A 537 -30.50 -33.29 -3.10
N THR A 538 -30.33 -32.09 -2.58
CA THR A 538 -30.54 -31.73 -1.18
C THR A 538 -31.36 -30.44 -1.05
N LEU A 539 -32.00 -30.27 0.11
CA LEU A 539 -32.90 -29.16 0.45
C LEU A 539 -32.30 -28.23 1.52
N ASP A 540 -32.67 -26.95 1.46
CA ASP A 540 -32.31 -25.95 2.48
C ASP A 540 -33.29 -25.92 3.68
N ASN A 541 -34.55 -26.31 3.43
CA ASN A 541 -35.60 -26.38 4.43
C ASN A 541 -36.56 -27.55 4.14
N VAL A 542 -37.21 -28.03 5.20
CA VAL A 542 -38.22 -29.08 5.15
C VAL A 542 -39.48 -28.54 5.81
N ASN A 543 -40.59 -28.61 5.09
CA ASN A 543 -41.91 -28.24 5.61
C ASN A 543 -42.66 -29.52 6.00
N SER A 544 -43.26 -29.52 7.19
CA SER A 544 -44.12 -30.62 7.67
C SER A 544 -45.25 -30.06 8.52
N LYS A 545 -46.25 -30.91 8.78
CA LYS A 545 -47.25 -30.68 9.82
C LYS A 545 -46.83 -31.44 11.07
N ILE A 546 -46.84 -30.77 12.22
CA ILE A 546 -46.52 -31.39 13.50
C ILE A 546 -47.63 -31.10 14.51
N THR A 547 -47.83 -32.02 15.45
CA THR A 547 -48.85 -31.90 16.50
C THR A 547 -48.18 -31.61 17.84
N ILE A 548 -48.59 -30.54 18.52
CA ILE A 548 -48.13 -30.19 19.86
C ILE A 548 -49.38 -29.97 20.72
N SER A 549 -49.52 -30.74 21.81
CA SER A 549 -50.69 -30.68 22.69
C SER A 549 -52.01 -30.75 21.92
N GLU A 550 -52.15 -31.79 21.09
CA GLU A 550 -53.35 -32.10 20.26
C GLU A 550 -53.69 -31.05 19.17
N LYS A 551 -52.88 -30.01 19.01
CA LYS A 551 -53.05 -29.00 17.95
C LYS A 551 -52.00 -29.15 16.86
N GLU A 552 -52.45 -29.12 15.60
CA GLU A 552 -51.58 -29.19 14.43
C GLU A 552 -51.02 -27.80 14.08
N TYR A 553 -49.72 -27.77 13.73
CA TYR A 553 -48.99 -26.58 13.30
C TYR A 553 -48.22 -26.85 12.01
N ASN A 554 -48.22 -25.88 11.10
CA ASN A 554 -47.29 -25.88 9.96
C ASN A 554 -45.88 -25.54 10.47
N ALA A 555 -44.97 -26.48 10.35
CA ALA A 555 -43.61 -26.38 10.83
C ALA A 555 -42.60 -26.36 9.68
N THR A 556 -41.60 -25.49 9.80
CA THR A 556 -40.47 -25.42 8.87
C THR A 556 -39.17 -25.67 9.64
N LEU A 557 -38.47 -26.74 9.29
CA LEU A 557 -37.09 -26.96 9.72
C LEU A 557 -36.17 -26.30 8.70
N SER A 558 -35.35 -25.37 9.16
CA SER A 558 -34.40 -24.68 8.31
C SER A 558 -33.01 -24.78 8.91
N SER A 559 -32.04 -25.17 8.10
CA SER A 559 -30.63 -25.05 8.46
C SER A 559 -30.12 -23.63 8.31
N ASN A 560 -30.96 -22.70 7.84
CA ASN A 560 -30.57 -21.37 7.38
C ASN A 560 -29.43 -21.43 6.35
N LYS A 561 -29.49 -22.41 5.43
CA LYS A 561 -28.49 -22.66 4.37
C LYS A 561 -27.10 -23.08 4.90
N LYS A 562 -26.99 -23.43 6.19
CA LYS A 562 -25.74 -23.93 6.78
C LYS A 562 -25.53 -25.40 6.43
N PHE A 563 -26.53 -26.22 6.75
CA PHE A 563 -26.61 -27.64 6.50
C PHE A 563 -27.53 -27.95 5.33
N LEU A 564 -27.39 -29.15 4.82
CA LEU A 564 -28.33 -29.70 3.86
C LEU A 564 -29.20 -30.75 4.49
N LEU A 565 -30.47 -30.68 4.13
CA LEU A 565 -31.45 -31.69 4.40
C LEU A 565 -31.52 -32.61 3.19
N ASP A 566 -31.57 -33.91 3.42
CA ASP A 566 -31.93 -34.88 2.39
C ASP A 566 -33.35 -34.54 1.86
N ASP A 567 -33.64 -34.81 0.60
CA ASP A 567 -34.98 -34.54 0.02
C ASP A 567 -36.07 -35.45 0.61
N ASN A 568 -35.63 -36.51 1.30
CA ASN A 568 -36.44 -37.43 2.05
C ASN A 568 -36.54 -37.12 3.55
N VAL A 569 -36.03 -35.98 4.04
CA VAL A 569 -36.19 -35.63 5.46
C VAL A 569 -37.66 -35.39 5.79
N SER A 570 -38.06 -35.85 6.96
CA SER A 570 -39.37 -35.66 7.57
C SER A 570 -39.22 -35.26 9.04
N MET A 571 -40.20 -34.50 9.53
CA MET A 571 -40.33 -34.20 10.95
C MET A 571 -41.62 -34.79 11.48
N LYS A 572 -41.54 -35.42 12.66
CA LYS A 572 -42.70 -35.90 13.40
C LYS A 572 -42.58 -35.48 14.86
N THR A 573 -43.72 -35.24 15.48
CA THR A 573 -43.82 -35.07 16.92
C THR A 573 -44.65 -36.19 17.53
N SER A 574 -44.35 -36.52 18.77
CA SER A 574 -45.15 -37.42 19.59
C SER A 574 -45.30 -36.85 20.99
N ASN A 575 -46.29 -37.36 21.72
CA ASN A 575 -46.35 -37.16 23.16
C ASN A 575 -45.14 -37.83 23.82
N ILE A 576 -44.78 -37.36 25.01
CA ILE A 576 -43.77 -37.99 25.84
C ILE A 576 -44.52 -39.03 26.68
N ASP A 577 -44.45 -40.30 26.29
CA ASP A 577 -45.23 -41.37 26.93
C ASP A 577 -44.46 -42.09 28.06
N GLU A 578 -43.20 -41.72 28.26
CA GLU A 578 -42.33 -42.30 29.29
C GLU A 578 -42.66 -41.71 30.68
N GLU A 579 -43.30 -42.50 31.54
CA GLU A 579 -43.81 -42.07 32.85
C GLU A 579 -42.69 -41.50 33.77
N SER A 580 -41.50 -42.11 33.74
CA SER A 580 -40.31 -41.63 34.47
C SER A 580 -39.88 -40.25 34.00
N LEU A 581 -39.80 -40.03 32.69
CA LEU A 581 -39.39 -38.76 32.11
C LEU A 581 -40.43 -37.66 32.36
N ASN A 582 -41.72 -37.98 32.24
CA ASN A 582 -42.78 -37.02 32.55
C ASN A 582 -42.71 -36.53 33.99
N LYS A 583 -42.53 -37.42 34.97
CA LYS A 583 -42.34 -37.03 36.39
C LYS A 583 -41.15 -36.10 36.58
N ILE A 584 -40.04 -36.36 35.89
CA ILE A 584 -38.84 -35.50 35.93
C ILE A 584 -39.15 -34.13 35.32
N LEU A 585 -39.78 -34.08 34.15
CA LEU A 585 -40.12 -32.82 33.48
C LEU A 585 -41.10 -31.99 34.31
N GLU A 586 -42.14 -32.60 34.89
CA GLU A 586 -43.09 -31.91 35.78
C GLU A 586 -42.40 -31.30 37.01
N SER A 587 -41.50 -32.06 37.65
CA SER A 587 -40.69 -31.55 38.77
C SER A 587 -39.86 -30.35 38.34
N GLN A 588 -39.15 -30.44 37.22
CA GLN A 588 -38.28 -29.37 36.75
C GLN A 588 -39.05 -28.14 36.25
N ILE A 589 -40.21 -28.33 35.63
CA ILE A 589 -41.14 -27.25 35.25
C ILE A 589 -41.55 -26.47 36.50
N LYS A 590 -41.90 -27.17 37.58
CA LYS A 590 -42.25 -26.57 38.87
C LYS A 590 -41.06 -25.84 39.50
N ASP A 591 -39.90 -26.49 39.58
CA ASP A 591 -38.68 -25.94 40.19
C ASP A 591 -38.18 -24.68 39.46
N LEU A 592 -38.32 -24.64 38.14
CA LEU A 592 -37.94 -23.49 37.31
C LEU A 592 -39.00 -22.37 37.30
N GLY A 593 -40.19 -22.61 37.87
CA GLY A 593 -41.30 -21.67 37.91
C GLY A 593 -41.94 -21.44 36.54
N LEU A 594 -42.02 -22.48 35.70
CA LEU A 594 -42.58 -22.40 34.35
C LEU A 594 -44.09 -22.59 34.37
N SER A 595 -44.80 -21.75 33.61
CA SER A 595 -46.27 -21.81 33.49
C SER A 595 -46.70 -22.13 32.06
N ASN A 596 -47.92 -22.63 31.85
CA ASN A 596 -48.47 -22.94 30.53
C ASN A 596 -47.54 -23.83 29.67
N ALA A 597 -46.93 -24.83 30.31
CA ALA A 597 -45.93 -25.68 29.68
C ALA A 597 -46.56 -26.67 28.70
N LYS A 598 -46.01 -26.73 27.49
CA LYS A 598 -46.34 -27.70 26.46
C LYS A 598 -45.13 -28.58 26.18
N THR A 599 -45.26 -29.88 26.43
CA THR A 599 -44.19 -30.85 26.24
C THR A 599 -44.42 -31.65 24.96
N PHE A 600 -43.35 -31.99 24.25
CA PHE A 600 -43.40 -32.86 23.08
C PHE A 600 -42.03 -33.45 22.78
N LYS A 601 -42.02 -34.63 22.14
CA LYS A 601 -40.83 -35.22 21.54
C LYS A 601 -40.80 -34.84 20.06
N LEU A 602 -39.68 -34.30 19.59
CA LEU A 602 -39.41 -34.05 18.17
C LEU A 602 -38.49 -35.16 17.64
N ASN A 603 -38.89 -35.78 16.54
CA ASN A 603 -38.08 -36.71 15.77
C ASN A 603 -37.88 -36.16 14.36
N ILE A 604 -36.63 -36.06 13.95
CA ILE A 604 -36.22 -35.79 12.58
C ILE A 604 -35.78 -37.14 12.00
N THR A 605 -36.50 -37.64 11.01
CA THR A 605 -36.24 -38.94 10.38
C THR A 605 -36.19 -38.78 8.86
N LYS A 606 -35.77 -39.82 8.16
CA LYS A 606 -36.06 -39.94 6.73
C LYS A 606 -37.52 -40.39 6.53
N LYS A 607 -38.05 -40.22 5.32
CA LYS A 607 -39.41 -40.63 4.91
C LYS A 607 -39.64 -42.13 5.09
N ASP A 608 -38.59 -42.94 4.96
CA ASP A 608 -38.59 -44.39 5.21
C ASP A 608 -38.56 -44.77 6.71
N GLY A 609 -38.48 -43.78 7.61
CA GLY A 609 -38.43 -43.99 9.06
C GLY A 609 -37.03 -44.19 9.63
N SER A 610 -35.99 -44.28 8.80
CA SER A 610 -34.61 -44.41 9.27
C SER A 610 -34.09 -43.11 9.91
N LYS A 611 -33.02 -43.24 10.71
CA LYS A 611 -32.39 -42.12 11.43
C LYS A 611 -31.93 -41.05 10.44
N PHE A 612 -32.30 -39.81 10.70
CA PHE A 612 -31.79 -38.68 9.93
C PHE A 612 -30.39 -38.32 10.43
N ALA A 613 -29.45 -38.17 9.50
CA ALA A 613 -28.14 -37.60 9.76
C ALA A 613 -27.97 -36.38 8.85
N PRO A 614 -27.80 -35.16 9.41
CA PRO A 614 -27.63 -33.96 8.61
C PRO A 614 -26.27 -33.95 7.92
N ILE A 615 -26.24 -33.38 6.71
CA ILE A 615 -25.02 -33.25 5.93
C ILE A 615 -24.45 -31.84 6.18
N ASP A 616 -23.33 -31.79 6.90
CA ASP A 616 -22.52 -30.57 7.03
C ASP A 616 -21.55 -30.44 5.83
N LYS A 617 -21.11 -29.21 5.54
CA LYS A 617 -19.99 -28.93 4.63
C LYS A 617 -18.67 -29.55 5.12
N GLU A 618 -18.60 -29.99 6.39
CA GLU A 618 -17.43 -30.61 7.04
C GLU A 618 -17.75 -31.95 7.74
N GLY A 619 -18.89 -32.61 7.44
CA GLY A 619 -19.44 -33.76 8.18
C GLY A 619 -20.17 -33.37 9.48
N TRP A 620 -21.23 -34.09 9.90
CA TRP A 620 -22.14 -33.66 11.00
C TRP A 620 -21.41 -33.10 12.22
N ASN A 621 -21.28 -31.77 12.27
CA ASN A 621 -20.65 -31.11 13.40
C ASN A 621 -21.72 -30.82 14.46
N ILE A 622 -21.93 -31.77 15.37
CA ILE A 622 -22.76 -31.61 16.57
C ILE A 622 -22.30 -30.44 17.47
N SER A 623 -21.14 -29.84 17.20
CA SER A 623 -20.63 -28.66 17.90
C SER A 623 -21.15 -27.34 17.29
N GLU A 624 -21.83 -27.37 16.14
CA GLU A 624 -22.55 -26.21 15.62
C GLU A 624 -23.85 -25.99 16.41
N ASN A 625 -24.03 -24.76 16.91
CA ASN A 625 -25.25 -24.36 17.61
C ASN A 625 -25.77 -23.00 17.10
N PRO A 626 -27.00 -22.90 16.57
CA PRO A 626 -27.90 -24.03 16.28
C PRO A 626 -27.54 -24.75 14.98
N ILE A 627 -27.83 -26.07 14.94
CA ILE A 627 -27.84 -26.89 13.73
C ILE A 627 -29.05 -26.49 12.87
N PHE A 628 -30.25 -26.50 13.46
CA PHE A 628 -31.49 -26.13 12.79
C PHE A 628 -32.26 -25.06 13.58
N LYS A 629 -33.10 -24.33 12.85
CA LYS A 629 -34.20 -23.56 13.41
C LYS A 629 -35.51 -24.24 13.05
N LEU A 630 -36.32 -24.54 14.05
CA LEU A 630 -37.69 -25.00 13.86
C LEU A 630 -38.62 -23.79 14.02
N LYS A 631 -39.39 -23.49 12.97
CA LYS A 631 -40.38 -22.42 12.96
C LYS A 631 -41.79 -23.02 12.97
N LEU A 632 -42.62 -22.57 13.91
CA LEU A 632 -44.03 -22.94 14.04
C LEU A 632 -44.91 -21.78 13.59
N SER A 633 -45.61 -21.97 12.48
CA SER A 633 -46.52 -20.96 11.94
C SER A 633 -47.78 -20.86 12.80
N ASN A 634 -48.24 -19.63 13.06
CA ASN A 634 -49.46 -19.34 13.85
C ASN A 634 -49.43 -19.92 15.29
N PHE A 635 -48.25 -20.22 15.83
CA PHE A 635 -48.11 -20.55 17.24
C PHE A 635 -48.29 -19.29 18.09
N SER A 636 -49.25 -19.31 19.01
CA SER A 636 -49.53 -18.19 19.92
C SER A 636 -48.43 -18.11 20.97
N ALA A 637 -47.55 -17.12 20.84
CA ALA A 637 -46.46 -16.84 21.77
C ALA A 637 -46.36 -15.34 22.03
N ASP A 638 -46.06 -14.98 23.27
CA ASP A 638 -45.77 -13.62 23.71
C ASP A 638 -44.28 -13.46 24.05
N ASN A 639 -43.88 -12.27 24.52
CA ASN A 639 -42.48 -12.01 24.87
C ASN A 639 -41.94 -12.91 26.00
N ASN A 640 -42.82 -13.45 26.86
CA ASN A 640 -42.47 -14.32 27.98
C ASN A 640 -42.46 -15.80 27.59
N THR A 641 -42.73 -16.14 26.33
CA THR A 641 -42.78 -17.51 25.85
C THR A 641 -41.40 -17.99 25.45
N HIS A 642 -40.91 -19.01 26.13
CA HIS A 642 -39.54 -19.52 26.03
C HIS A 642 -39.52 -21.03 25.77
N THR A 643 -38.47 -21.50 25.09
CA THR A 643 -38.27 -22.92 24.80
C THR A 643 -37.13 -23.49 25.62
N TYR A 644 -37.35 -24.68 26.17
CA TYR A 644 -36.38 -25.47 26.91
C TYR A 644 -36.20 -26.81 26.20
N ILE A 645 -34.97 -27.32 26.20
CA ILE A 645 -34.62 -28.66 25.75
C ILE A 645 -34.23 -29.50 26.97
N TYR A 646 -34.69 -30.74 27.04
CA TYR A 646 -34.26 -31.68 28.07
C TYR A 646 -33.02 -32.45 27.59
N GLU A 647 -31.91 -32.27 28.31
CA GLU A 647 -30.63 -32.92 28.02
C GLU A 647 -29.82 -33.12 29.31
N ASN A 648 -29.06 -34.21 29.40
CA ASN A 648 -28.23 -34.54 30.56
C ASN A 648 -28.99 -34.50 31.91
N GLY A 649 -30.26 -34.93 31.90
CA GLY A 649 -31.11 -34.98 33.08
C GLY A 649 -31.73 -33.65 33.51
N ARG A 650 -31.60 -32.57 32.74
CA ARG A 650 -32.09 -31.22 33.11
C ARG A 650 -32.72 -30.46 31.94
N LEU A 651 -33.70 -29.61 32.23
CA LEU A 651 -34.22 -28.61 31.30
C LEU A 651 -33.24 -27.44 31.15
N ARG A 652 -32.70 -27.27 29.95
CA ARG A 652 -31.85 -26.14 29.57
C ARG A 652 -32.61 -25.19 28.66
N LEU A 653 -32.58 -23.90 29.00
CA LEU A 653 -33.14 -22.83 28.17
C LEU A 653 -32.34 -22.70 26.86
N ILE A 654 -33.04 -22.59 25.73
CA ILE A 654 -32.45 -22.39 24.41
C ILE A 654 -32.94 -21.10 23.75
N PRO A 655 -32.17 -20.54 22.79
CA PRO A 655 -32.60 -19.35 22.07
C PRO A 655 -33.91 -19.59 21.34
N SER A 656 -34.87 -18.68 21.55
CA SER A 656 -36.20 -18.70 20.95
C SER A 656 -36.65 -17.27 20.62
N ASN A 657 -37.40 -17.09 19.53
CA ASN A 657 -37.89 -15.78 19.10
C ASN A 657 -39.37 -15.84 18.71
N THR A 658 -40.09 -14.79 19.04
CA THR A 658 -41.42 -14.49 18.51
C THR A 658 -41.28 -13.59 17.27
N SER A 659 -42.10 -13.86 16.25
CA SER A 659 -42.21 -13.01 15.06
C SER A 659 -43.66 -12.92 14.61
N ASN A 660 -43.99 -11.92 13.79
CA ASN A 660 -45.31 -11.80 13.16
C ASN A 660 -45.70 -13.03 12.30
N SER A 661 -44.72 -13.88 11.96
CA SER A 661 -44.88 -15.04 11.10
C SER A 661 -44.83 -16.39 11.83
N GLY A 662 -44.78 -16.38 13.17
CA GLY A 662 -44.72 -17.58 14.00
C GLY A 662 -43.67 -17.54 15.11
N TYR A 663 -43.52 -18.67 15.80
CA TYR A 663 -42.57 -18.89 16.90
C TYR A 663 -41.40 -19.76 16.41
N GLU A 664 -40.16 -19.35 16.66
CA GLU A 664 -38.97 -20.10 16.24
C GLU A 664 -38.03 -20.41 17.40
N PHE A 665 -37.38 -21.57 17.35
CA PHE A 665 -36.35 -21.96 18.33
C PHE A 665 -35.30 -22.89 17.72
N ASN A 666 -34.17 -22.99 18.42
CA ASN A 666 -33.01 -23.77 18.01
C ASN A 666 -33.22 -25.29 18.21
N VAL A 667 -32.76 -26.11 17.26
CA VAL A 667 -32.80 -27.58 17.33
C VAL A 667 -31.43 -28.14 16.94
N ASN A 668 -30.82 -28.93 17.85
CA ASN A 668 -29.44 -29.43 17.70
C ASN A 668 -29.32 -30.96 17.76
N SER A 669 -30.45 -31.66 17.72
CA SER A 669 -30.49 -33.12 17.76
C SER A 669 -31.55 -33.61 16.78
N ASP A 670 -31.33 -34.78 16.21
CA ASP A 670 -32.32 -35.50 15.40
C ASP A 670 -33.46 -36.03 16.27
N GLU A 671 -33.19 -36.30 17.55
CA GLU A 671 -34.20 -36.61 18.56
C GLU A 671 -34.05 -35.68 19.76
N ALA A 672 -35.11 -34.97 20.13
CA ALA A 672 -35.09 -34.03 21.26
C ALA A 672 -36.44 -33.92 21.96
N TYR A 673 -36.39 -33.71 23.27
CA TYR A 673 -37.54 -33.48 24.13
C TYR A 673 -37.62 -32.00 24.48
N PHE A 674 -38.71 -31.35 24.11
CA PHE A 674 -38.88 -29.90 24.27
C PHE A 674 -40.01 -29.56 25.22
N VAL A 675 -39.85 -28.41 25.89
CA VAL A 675 -40.87 -27.75 26.68
C VAL A 675 -40.98 -26.30 26.21
N ILE A 676 -42.14 -25.89 25.71
CA ILE A 676 -42.46 -24.48 25.44
C ILE A 676 -43.31 -23.98 26.59
N ALA A 677 -42.86 -22.96 27.31
CA ALA A 677 -43.52 -22.47 28.52
C ALA A 677 -43.37 -20.95 28.70
N GLN A 678 -44.17 -20.37 29.59
CA GLN A 678 -44.12 -18.96 29.94
C GLN A 678 -43.34 -18.72 31.24
N LYS A 679 -42.38 -17.78 31.18
CA LYS A 679 -41.66 -17.21 32.33
C LYS A 679 -41.30 -15.76 32.03
N ASN A 680 -41.36 -14.88 33.04
CA ASN A 680 -41.04 -13.46 32.85
C ASN A 680 -39.61 -13.28 32.33
N THR A 681 -39.46 -12.64 31.16
CA THR A 681 -38.18 -12.51 30.46
C THR A 681 -37.16 -11.68 31.24
N GLU A 682 -37.57 -10.66 31.97
CA GLU A 682 -36.64 -9.82 32.74
C GLU A 682 -36.03 -10.59 33.90
N THR A 683 -36.86 -11.35 34.63
CA THR A 683 -36.41 -12.25 35.70
C THR A 683 -35.44 -13.29 35.14
N LEU A 684 -35.81 -13.95 34.05
CA LEU A 684 -34.99 -14.98 33.41
C LEU A 684 -33.65 -14.43 32.88
N THR A 685 -33.64 -13.20 32.36
CA THR A 685 -32.42 -12.51 31.92
C THR A 685 -31.46 -12.28 33.08
N LYS A 686 -31.95 -11.87 34.25
CA LYS A 686 -31.11 -11.68 35.45
C LYS A 686 -30.50 -13.00 35.93
N GLU A 687 -31.32 -14.05 36.04
CA GLU A 687 -30.85 -15.41 36.40
C GLU A 687 -29.69 -15.87 35.48
N LYS A 688 -29.85 -15.70 34.16
CA LYS A 688 -28.84 -16.12 33.18
C LYS A 688 -27.60 -15.23 33.13
N ILE A 689 -27.70 -13.95 33.50
CA ILE A 689 -26.51 -13.10 33.67
C ILE A 689 -25.65 -13.60 34.82
N ASP A 690 -26.26 -13.99 35.94
CA ASP A 690 -25.51 -14.48 37.10
C ASP A 690 -24.87 -15.85 36.82
N GLU A 691 -25.57 -16.73 36.11
CA GLU A 691 -24.99 -17.97 35.56
C GLU A 691 -23.79 -17.69 34.66
N LEU A 692 -23.91 -16.72 33.73
CA LEU A 692 -22.83 -16.34 32.82
C LEU A 692 -21.60 -15.79 33.57
N LYS A 693 -21.79 -14.97 34.61
CA LYS A 693 -20.68 -14.46 35.44
C LYS A 693 -19.95 -15.60 36.15
N ASN A 694 -20.68 -16.55 36.72
CA ASN A 694 -20.09 -17.72 37.37
C ASN A 694 -19.29 -18.56 36.36
N LYS A 695 -19.85 -18.78 35.16
CA LYS A 695 -19.18 -19.51 34.09
C LYS A 695 -17.90 -18.82 33.60
N VAL A 696 -17.93 -17.49 33.47
CA VAL A 696 -16.74 -16.68 33.12
C VAL A 696 -15.60 -16.92 34.12
N ASN A 697 -15.90 -17.02 35.43
CA ASN A 697 -14.89 -17.31 36.44
C ASN A 697 -14.30 -18.72 36.29
N GLU A 698 -15.13 -19.73 36.02
CA GLU A 698 -14.66 -21.10 35.72
C GLU A 698 -13.72 -21.10 34.50
N VAL A 699 -14.12 -20.43 33.41
CA VAL A 699 -13.35 -20.37 32.17
C VAL A 699 -12.01 -19.66 32.36
N LYS A 700 -11.98 -18.53 33.08
CA LYS A 700 -10.72 -17.82 33.38
C LYS A 700 -9.74 -18.71 34.13
N LYS A 701 -10.23 -19.50 35.09
CA LYS A 701 -9.42 -20.49 35.82
C LYS A 701 -8.84 -21.54 34.88
N VAL A 702 -9.69 -22.19 34.06
CA VAL A 702 -9.23 -23.23 33.13
C VAL A 702 -8.23 -22.71 32.10
N ILE A 703 -8.44 -21.51 31.53
CA ILE A 703 -7.47 -20.89 30.61
C ILE A 703 -6.11 -20.69 31.29
N SER A 704 -6.10 -20.22 32.55
CA SER A 704 -4.85 -19.98 33.30
C SER A 704 -4.07 -21.27 33.60
N GLU A 705 -4.78 -22.38 33.81
CA GLU A 705 -4.21 -23.71 34.08
C GLU A 705 -3.81 -24.45 32.78
N THR A 706 -4.32 -24.05 31.62
CA THR A 706 -4.03 -24.70 30.33
C THR A 706 -2.80 -24.08 29.67
N SER A 707 -1.70 -24.85 29.57
CA SER A 707 -0.47 -24.45 28.88
C SER A 707 -0.62 -24.52 27.35
N ASP A 708 -1.27 -25.57 26.84
CA ASP A 708 -1.43 -25.84 25.41
C ASP A 708 -2.13 -24.70 24.66
N VAL A 709 -1.71 -24.50 23.40
CA VAL A 709 -2.39 -23.64 22.43
C VAL A 709 -3.39 -24.50 21.66
N SER A 710 -4.66 -24.08 21.64
CA SER A 710 -5.71 -24.82 20.95
C SER A 710 -6.82 -23.88 20.46
N VAL A 711 -7.54 -24.31 19.42
CA VAL A 711 -8.71 -23.59 18.88
C VAL A 711 -9.74 -23.34 19.99
N ALA A 712 -9.98 -24.32 20.86
CA ALA A 712 -10.91 -24.19 21.97
C ALA A 712 -10.49 -23.08 22.95
N LYS A 713 -9.20 -23.02 23.31
CA LYS A 713 -8.67 -21.97 24.19
C LYS A 713 -8.77 -20.59 23.57
N SER A 714 -8.34 -20.42 22.32
CA SER A 714 -8.42 -19.14 21.60
C SER A 714 -9.87 -18.67 21.44
N ASN A 715 -10.81 -19.58 21.17
CA ASN A 715 -12.24 -19.27 21.14
C ASN A 715 -12.75 -18.79 22.50
N LEU A 716 -12.35 -19.43 23.61
CA LEU A 716 -12.75 -19.01 24.95
C LEU A 716 -12.20 -17.61 25.28
N GLU A 717 -10.92 -17.35 25.02
CA GLU A 717 -10.30 -16.04 25.24
C GLU A 717 -11.01 -14.94 24.44
N ALA A 718 -11.32 -15.20 23.17
CA ALA A 718 -12.08 -14.28 22.33
C ALA A 718 -13.53 -14.07 22.82
N GLU A 719 -14.19 -15.14 23.28
CA GLU A 719 -15.56 -15.06 23.78
C GLU A 719 -15.66 -14.27 25.07
N LEU A 720 -14.67 -14.37 25.97
CA LEU A 720 -14.57 -13.55 27.17
C LEU A 720 -14.58 -12.05 26.84
N VAL A 721 -13.84 -11.62 25.80
CA VAL A 721 -13.83 -10.22 25.33
C VAL A 721 -15.20 -9.79 24.82
N LYS A 722 -15.96 -10.67 24.17
CA LYS A 722 -17.34 -10.37 23.72
C LYS A 722 -18.30 -10.26 24.89
N ILE A 723 -18.20 -11.16 25.87
CA ILE A 723 -19.04 -11.17 27.07
C ILE A 723 -18.85 -9.88 27.86
N GLU A 724 -17.62 -9.40 28.03
CA GLU A 724 -17.36 -8.11 28.70
C GLU A 724 -18.10 -6.94 28.04
N LYS A 725 -18.19 -6.93 26.70
CA LYS A 725 -18.95 -5.91 25.96
C LYS A 725 -20.45 -6.10 26.15
N THR A 726 -20.94 -7.33 26.16
CA THR A 726 -22.36 -7.65 26.37
C THR A 726 -22.83 -7.25 27.76
N LEU A 727 -22.04 -7.55 28.80
CA LEU A 727 -22.37 -7.23 30.20
C LEU A 727 -22.35 -5.73 30.51
N LYS A 728 -21.65 -4.92 29.71
CA LYS A 728 -21.66 -3.44 29.82
C LYS A 728 -22.92 -2.79 29.22
N ARG A 729 -23.75 -3.52 28.47
CA ARG A 729 -24.98 -2.97 27.88
C ARG A 729 -26.05 -2.79 28.95
N GLN A 730 -26.84 -1.72 28.87
CA GLN A 730 -27.90 -1.43 29.84
C GLN A 730 -29.00 -2.52 29.88
N LYS A 731 -29.35 -3.09 28.73
CA LYS A 731 -30.33 -4.18 28.58
C LYS A 731 -29.80 -5.24 27.62
N PRO A 732 -28.97 -6.19 28.09
CA PRO A 732 -28.49 -7.28 27.25
C PRO A 732 -29.65 -8.21 26.85
N SER A 733 -29.64 -8.70 25.62
CA SER A 733 -30.65 -9.65 25.11
C SER A 733 -30.46 -11.03 25.75
N LEU A 734 -31.55 -11.64 26.22
CA LEU A 734 -31.56 -12.99 26.77
C LEU A 734 -30.92 -14.00 25.80
N ASN A 735 -31.30 -13.98 24.51
CA ASN A 735 -30.73 -14.88 23.51
C ASN A 735 -29.22 -14.67 23.32
N THR A 736 -28.71 -13.44 23.44
CA THR A 736 -27.27 -13.18 23.39
C THR A 736 -26.54 -13.80 24.59
N ILE A 737 -27.13 -13.71 25.79
CA ILE A 737 -26.56 -14.31 27.01
C ILE A 737 -26.53 -15.83 26.92
N ILE A 738 -27.63 -16.46 26.46
CA ILE A 738 -27.71 -17.91 26.27
C ILE A 738 -26.66 -18.37 25.26
N MET A 739 -26.51 -17.67 24.13
CA MET A 739 -25.49 -18.01 23.14
C MET A 739 -24.07 -17.93 23.71
N HIS A 740 -23.76 -16.94 24.56
CA HIS A 740 -22.45 -16.87 25.23
C HIS A 740 -22.22 -18.10 26.12
N LEU A 741 -23.21 -18.50 26.92
CA LEU A 741 -23.14 -19.69 27.76
C LEU A 741 -22.86 -20.95 26.93
N GLU A 742 -23.59 -21.15 25.84
CA GLU A 742 -23.42 -22.30 24.94
C GLU A 742 -22.02 -22.36 24.32
N VAL A 743 -21.48 -21.20 23.89
CA VAL A 743 -20.11 -21.13 23.33
C VAL A 743 -19.07 -21.45 24.40
N LEU A 744 -19.23 -20.93 25.62
CA LEU A 744 -18.33 -21.24 26.73
C LEU A 744 -18.35 -22.73 27.07
N ASP A 745 -19.53 -23.34 27.23
CA ASP A 745 -19.67 -24.76 27.57
C ASP A 745 -19.05 -25.67 26.50
N THR A 746 -19.30 -25.37 25.23
CA THR A 746 -18.80 -26.17 24.10
C THR A 746 -17.27 -26.18 24.08
N ASN A 747 -16.64 -25.01 24.15
CA ASN A 747 -15.19 -24.92 24.11
C ASN A 747 -14.54 -25.39 25.41
N LEU A 748 -15.22 -25.25 26.56
CA LEU A 748 -14.74 -25.78 27.84
C LEU A 748 -14.77 -27.31 27.89
N LYS A 749 -15.72 -27.94 27.20
CA LYS A 749 -15.71 -29.39 27.00
C LYS A 749 -14.55 -29.81 26.10
N ALA A 750 -14.34 -29.10 24.98
CA ALA A 750 -13.28 -29.39 24.02
C ALA A 750 -11.85 -29.21 24.59
N ILE A 751 -11.62 -28.16 25.40
CA ILE A 751 -10.32 -27.92 26.03
C ILE A 751 -9.99 -28.98 27.08
N LYS A 752 -11.01 -29.55 27.76
CA LYS A 752 -10.84 -30.65 28.73
C LYS A 752 -10.53 -31.99 28.05
N SER A 753 -10.81 -32.16 26.75
CA SER A 753 -10.63 -33.41 26.00
C SER A 753 -9.37 -33.47 25.12
N ASN A 754 -8.81 -32.34 24.68
CA ASN A 754 -7.64 -32.29 23.81
C ASN A 754 -6.35 -32.15 24.62
N LYS A 755 -5.37 -33.05 24.40
CA LYS A 755 -4.25 -33.26 25.33
C LYS A 755 -2.84 -32.88 24.84
N THR A 756 -2.63 -32.32 23.65
CA THR A 756 -1.28 -31.81 23.30
C THR A 756 -1.26 -30.93 22.05
N ALA A 757 -0.43 -29.89 22.07
CA ALA A 757 -0.09 -29.10 20.88
C ALA A 757 0.78 -29.89 19.88
N ASN A 758 0.61 -29.62 18.58
CA ASN A 758 1.40 -30.25 17.51
C ASN A 758 2.88 -29.80 17.59
N LEU A 759 3.81 -30.73 17.83
CA LEU A 759 5.24 -30.44 17.96
C LEU A 759 5.80 -29.70 16.74
N LYS A 760 5.36 -30.05 15.53
CA LYS A 760 5.84 -29.40 14.30
C LYS A 760 5.45 -27.92 14.24
N TYR A 761 4.24 -27.60 14.68
CA TYR A 761 3.79 -26.21 14.81
C TYR A 761 4.65 -25.43 15.81
N LEU A 762 4.92 -26.01 16.98
CA LEU A 762 5.75 -25.38 18.01
C LEU A 762 7.18 -25.12 17.50
N GLN A 763 7.76 -26.06 16.75
CA GLN A 763 9.07 -25.93 16.14
C GLN A 763 9.14 -24.81 15.09
N ASP A 764 8.12 -24.67 14.26
CA ASP A 764 8.03 -23.61 13.25
C ASP A 764 7.84 -22.23 13.92
N ASN A 765 7.05 -22.17 15.01
CA ASN A 765 6.89 -20.96 15.84
C ASN A 765 8.19 -20.57 16.53
N ALA A 766 8.87 -21.54 17.16
CA ALA A 766 10.17 -21.34 17.81
C ALA A 766 11.18 -20.72 16.84
N LYS A 767 11.30 -21.29 15.63
CA LYS A 767 12.18 -20.75 14.58
C LYS A 767 11.86 -19.28 14.28
N SER A 768 10.58 -18.96 14.08
CA SER A 768 10.19 -17.58 13.78
C SER A 768 10.50 -16.60 14.92
N LEU A 769 10.42 -17.01 16.19
CA LEU A 769 10.73 -16.14 17.33
C LEU A 769 12.24 -16.00 17.53
N ILE A 770 13.01 -17.05 17.29
CA ILE A 770 14.48 -17.03 17.30
C ILE A 770 14.98 -16.03 16.25
N ASP A 771 14.42 -16.05 15.04
CA ASP A 771 14.76 -15.11 13.97
C ASP A 771 14.48 -13.65 14.38
N ILE A 772 13.42 -13.41 15.15
CA ILE A 772 13.10 -12.09 15.71
C ILE A 772 14.15 -11.65 16.72
N VAL A 773 14.53 -12.51 17.67
CA VAL A 773 15.57 -12.20 18.68
C VAL A 773 16.89 -11.84 18.02
N ASN A 774 17.27 -12.57 16.96
CA ASN A 774 18.50 -12.33 16.20
C ASN A 774 18.46 -11.08 15.30
N SER A 775 17.36 -10.32 15.26
CA SER A 775 17.23 -9.19 14.34
C SER A 775 18.12 -8.01 14.73
N ASP A 776 18.86 -7.47 13.76
CA ASP A 776 19.77 -6.33 13.94
C ASP A 776 19.07 -5.12 14.57
N VAL A 777 17.80 -4.89 14.21
CA VAL A 777 16.99 -3.79 14.75
C VAL A 777 16.83 -3.91 16.28
N LEU A 778 16.54 -5.10 16.82
CA LEU A 778 16.43 -5.29 18.26
C LEU A 778 17.79 -5.15 18.96
N HIS A 779 18.84 -5.77 18.41
CA HIS A 779 20.21 -5.62 18.94
C HIS A 779 20.66 -4.14 18.96
N SER A 780 20.23 -3.33 17.99
CA SER A 780 20.58 -1.93 17.91
C SER A 780 19.80 -1.01 18.88
N LEU A 781 18.60 -1.40 19.32
CA LEU A 781 17.70 -0.52 20.07
C LEU A 781 17.54 -0.88 21.55
N LEU A 782 17.76 -2.14 21.93
CA LEU A 782 17.50 -2.63 23.29
C LEU A 782 18.67 -2.36 24.25
N THR A 783 18.37 -2.37 25.54
CA THR A 783 19.41 -2.35 26.58
C THR A 783 20.18 -3.68 26.61
N SER A 784 21.46 -3.66 27.01
CA SER A 784 22.27 -4.90 27.11
C SER A 784 21.66 -5.92 28.05
N LYS A 785 21.03 -5.47 29.15
CA LYS A 785 20.30 -6.32 30.10
C LYS A 785 19.12 -7.02 29.45
N LYS A 786 18.31 -6.29 28.66
CA LYS A 786 17.15 -6.85 27.97
C LYS A 786 17.58 -7.86 26.91
N LEU A 787 18.63 -7.53 26.16
CA LEU A 787 19.17 -8.40 25.12
C LEU A 787 19.70 -9.72 25.70
N ALA A 788 20.49 -9.67 26.78
CA ALA A 788 21.00 -10.86 27.45
C ALA A 788 19.87 -11.80 27.92
N LYS A 789 18.77 -11.23 28.43
CA LYS A 789 17.60 -12.02 28.85
C LYS A 789 16.87 -12.68 27.66
N LEU A 790 16.77 -11.99 26.52
CA LEU A 790 16.21 -12.58 25.30
C LEU A 790 17.10 -13.70 24.74
N GLU A 791 18.42 -13.53 24.80
CA GLU A 791 19.41 -14.55 24.42
C GLU A 791 19.31 -15.80 25.29
N ASP A 792 19.19 -15.65 26.61
CA ASP A 792 18.98 -16.78 27.53
C ASP A 792 17.70 -17.55 27.21
N LEU A 793 16.60 -16.83 26.94
CA LEU A 793 15.31 -17.44 26.57
C LEU A 793 15.40 -18.13 25.20
N LYS A 794 16.10 -17.53 24.22
CA LYS A 794 16.38 -18.13 22.91
C LYS A 794 17.12 -19.47 23.07
N ASN A 795 18.13 -19.52 23.93
CA ASN A 795 18.89 -20.73 24.22
C ASN A 795 18.03 -21.82 24.90
N LYS A 796 17.13 -21.42 25.82
CA LYS A 796 16.14 -22.35 26.40
C LYS A 796 15.20 -22.93 25.35
N VAL A 797 14.66 -22.09 24.46
CA VAL A 797 13.79 -22.52 23.34
C VAL A 797 14.52 -23.54 22.45
N ASN A 798 15.76 -23.26 22.05
CA ASN A 798 16.60 -24.18 21.27
C ASN A 798 16.86 -25.50 21.99
N SER A 799 17.13 -25.46 23.30
CA SER A 799 17.40 -26.67 24.09
C SER A 799 16.16 -27.56 24.23
N SER A 800 14.95 -26.97 24.19
CA SER A 800 13.67 -27.69 24.26
C SER A 800 13.10 -28.09 22.89
N TYR A 801 13.80 -27.91 21.78
CA TYR A 801 13.22 -27.98 20.42
C TYR A 801 12.47 -29.30 20.08
N ASN A 802 12.79 -30.39 20.76
CA ASN A 802 12.16 -31.72 20.56
C ASN A 802 11.24 -32.16 21.72
N ASP A 803 11.06 -31.33 22.75
CA ASP A 803 10.18 -31.57 23.90
C ASP A 803 8.97 -30.63 23.79
N GLY A 804 7.82 -31.15 23.34
CA GLY A 804 6.65 -30.32 23.04
C GLY A 804 6.12 -29.51 24.23
N GLU A 805 6.12 -30.07 25.44
CA GLU A 805 5.60 -29.40 26.64
C GLU A 805 6.55 -28.28 27.09
N GLN A 806 7.84 -28.60 27.20
CA GLN A 806 8.85 -27.64 27.61
C GLN A 806 9.06 -26.54 26.54
N LEU A 807 8.96 -26.90 25.25
CA LEU A 807 9.04 -25.96 24.14
C LEU A 807 7.89 -24.97 24.18
N ALA A 808 6.65 -25.42 24.36
CA ALA A 808 5.48 -24.55 24.46
C ALA A 808 5.63 -23.54 25.61
N LYS A 809 6.11 -23.99 26.77
CA LYS A 809 6.39 -23.12 27.91
C LYS A 809 7.47 -22.07 27.61
N ASN A 810 8.61 -22.50 27.06
CA ASN A 810 9.72 -21.61 26.74
C ASN A 810 9.35 -20.59 25.65
N ILE A 811 8.58 -21.00 24.64
CA ILE A 811 8.02 -20.11 23.61
C ILE A 811 7.18 -19.01 24.25
N LYS A 812 6.28 -19.38 25.17
CA LYS A 812 5.40 -18.42 25.85
C LYS A 812 6.18 -17.43 26.71
N GLU A 813 7.21 -17.88 27.43
CA GLU A 813 8.11 -17.01 28.18
C GLU A 813 8.83 -16.02 27.25
N LEU A 814 9.34 -16.50 26.10
CA LEU A 814 9.99 -15.65 25.10
C LEU A 814 9.02 -14.62 24.49
N GLN A 815 7.81 -15.03 24.10
CA GLN A 815 6.77 -14.12 23.59
C GLN A 815 6.39 -13.04 24.61
N ASN A 816 6.27 -13.39 25.89
CA ASN A 816 6.00 -12.43 26.97
C ASN A 816 7.15 -11.43 27.13
N GLU A 817 8.39 -11.89 27.00
CA GLU A 817 9.56 -11.02 27.09
C GLU A 817 9.67 -10.08 25.88
N LEU A 818 9.41 -10.58 24.67
CA LEU A 818 9.34 -9.80 23.43
C LEU A 818 8.16 -8.80 23.42
N ASN A 819 7.11 -9.03 24.20
CA ASN A 819 6.01 -8.07 24.33
C ASN A 819 6.41 -6.82 25.14
N ASN A 820 7.36 -6.98 26.07
CA ASN A 820 7.75 -5.98 27.06
C ASN A 820 9.19 -5.49 26.82
N LEU A 821 9.47 -4.88 25.68
CA LEU A 821 10.80 -4.42 25.29
C LEU A 821 11.29 -3.21 26.13
N GLU A 822 12.60 -3.15 26.36
CA GLU A 822 13.26 -2.07 27.09
C GLU A 822 14.36 -1.46 26.19
N TYR A 823 14.19 -0.19 25.85
CA TYR A 823 15.02 0.52 24.87
C TYR A 823 16.11 1.33 25.56
N LYS A 824 17.30 1.41 24.94
CA LYS A 824 18.41 2.21 25.45
C LYS A 824 18.29 3.71 25.12
N TYR A 825 17.40 4.06 24.20
CA TYR A 825 17.15 5.42 23.75
C TYR A 825 15.92 6.03 24.45
N PRO A 826 15.81 7.38 24.51
CA PRO A 826 14.61 8.04 25.03
C PRO A 826 13.34 7.61 24.29
N THR A 827 12.24 7.46 25.03
CA THR A 827 10.97 7.03 24.47
C THR A 827 9.81 7.92 24.90
N GLN A 828 8.75 7.96 24.10
CA GLN A 828 7.51 8.65 24.41
C GLN A 828 6.32 7.77 24.06
N ASP A 829 5.43 7.53 25.02
CA ASP A 829 4.15 6.86 24.76
C ASP A 829 3.22 7.78 23.95
N VAL A 830 2.61 7.24 22.91
CA VAL A 830 1.70 7.96 22.02
C VAL A 830 0.43 7.15 21.77
N GLU A 831 -0.68 7.86 21.63
CA GLU A 831 -1.93 7.31 21.13
C GLU A 831 -2.05 7.62 19.64
N PHE A 832 -2.57 6.66 18.90
CA PHE A 832 -2.85 6.83 17.47
C PHE A 832 -4.16 6.17 17.10
N SER A 833 -4.71 6.56 15.95
CA SER A 833 -5.87 5.89 15.37
C SER A 833 -5.71 5.75 13.87
N VAL A 834 -6.29 4.69 13.33
CA VAL A 834 -6.34 4.45 11.89
C VAL A 834 -7.67 4.98 11.35
N LYS A 835 -7.57 6.04 10.55
CA LYS A 835 -8.70 6.77 9.96
C LYS A 835 -8.93 6.37 8.50
N LYS A 836 -10.14 6.56 7.99
CA LYS A 836 -10.42 6.34 6.55
C LYS A 836 -9.58 7.31 5.72
N PHE A 837 -9.03 6.83 4.60
CA PHE A 837 -8.12 7.60 3.77
C PHE A 837 -8.75 8.90 3.23
N TYR A 838 -9.92 8.80 2.61
CA TYR A 838 -10.65 9.92 1.99
C TYR A 838 -11.60 10.66 2.95
N ASN A 839 -11.84 10.13 4.16
CA ASN A 839 -12.62 10.82 5.20
C ASN A 839 -11.96 10.65 6.58
N PRO A 840 -10.91 11.44 6.89
CA PRO A 840 -10.11 11.24 8.10
C PRO A 840 -10.86 11.50 9.42
N ALA A 841 -12.06 12.07 9.39
CA ALA A 841 -12.92 12.17 10.58
C ALA A 841 -13.38 10.79 11.06
N ASP A 842 -13.63 9.87 10.13
CA ASP A 842 -14.12 8.54 10.41
C ASP A 842 -12.99 7.55 10.70
N THR A 843 -13.22 6.68 11.68
CA THR A 843 -12.32 5.55 11.96
C THR A 843 -12.45 4.47 10.88
N SER A 844 -11.32 3.95 10.41
CA SER A 844 -11.27 2.83 9.47
C SER A 844 -11.58 1.51 10.20
N MET A 845 -12.20 0.54 9.53
CA MET A 845 -12.36 -0.81 10.09
C MET A 845 -11.01 -1.47 10.39
N ALA A 846 -9.97 -1.11 9.62
CA ALA A 846 -8.59 -1.55 9.84
C ALA A 846 -8.04 -1.12 11.20
N ASN A 847 -8.60 -0.10 11.85
CA ASN A 847 -8.23 0.30 13.21
C ASN A 847 -8.38 -0.83 14.23
N ASN A 848 -9.23 -1.82 13.96
CA ASN A 848 -9.53 -2.88 14.92
C ASN A 848 -8.44 -3.95 15.05
N VAL A 849 -7.44 -3.98 14.15
CA VAL A 849 -6.26 -4.86 14.31
C VAL A 849 -5.13 -4.22 15.14
N PHE A 850 -5.31 -2.95 15.56
CA PHE A 850 -4.35 -2.20 16.35
C PHE A 850 -4.85 -1.97 17.78
N VAL A 851 -3.93 -1.96 18.75
CA VAL A 851 -4.25 -1.58 20.14
C VAL A 851 -4.51 -0.08 20.28
N ASN A 852 -4.04 0.73 19.32
CA ASN A 852 -4.16 2.20 19.27
C ASN A 852 -3.31 2.93 20.31
N LYS A 853 -2.30 2.23 20.84
CA LYS A 853 -1.23 2.76 21.67
C LYS A 853 0.09 2.32 21.06
N ALA A 854 1.07 3.21 21.09
CA ALA A 854 2.39 2.98 20.54
C ALA A 854 3.44 3.73 21.36
N LYS A 855 4.71 3.47 21.08
CA LYS A 855 5.84 4.15 21.70
C LYS A 855 6.79 4.65 20.63
N LEU A 856 7.11 5.95 20.66
CA LEU A 856 8.17 6.53 19.85
C LEU A 856 9.52 6.29 20.52
N ILE A 857 10.52 5.90 19.74
CA ILE A 857 11.89 5.64 20.19
C ILE A 857 12.82 6.55 19.40
N TYR A 858 13.43 7.52 20.09
CA TYR A 858 14.22 8.57 19.45
C TYR A 858 15.69 8.18 19.37
N THR A 859 16.15 7.80 18.18
CA THR A 859 17.58 7.57 17.91
C THR A 859 18.21 8.81 17.30
N PRO A 860 19.54 8.92 17.19
CA PRO A 860 20.19 10.13 16.68
C PRO A 860 19.71 10.55 15.28
N ASN A 861 19.51 9.57 14.40
CA ASN A 861 19.26 9.80 12.97
C ASN A 861 17.82 9.51 12.51
N LYS A 862 17.07 8.71 13.26
CA LYS A 862 15.69 8.33 12.92
C LYS A 862 14.83 8.11 14.17
N THR A 863 13.52 7.95 13.98
CA THR A 863 12.60 7.60 15.06
C THR A 863 11.93 6.27 14.73
N TYR A 864 11.71 5.42 15.72
CA TYR A 864 10.92 4.20 15.52
C TYR A 864 9.57 4.31 16.21
N LEU A 865 8.53 3.79 15.58
CA LEU A 865 7.20 3.67 16.16
C LEU A 865 6.93 2.20 16.49
N ASP A 866 6.91 1.90 17.78
CA ASP A 866 6.59 0.59 18.34
C ASP A 866 5.08 0.43 18.51
N ILE A 867 4.47 -0.47 17.73
CA ILE A 867 3.03 -0.64 17.60
C ILE A 867 2.59 -2.00 18.11
N ASP A 868 1.68 -2.01 19.08
CA ASP A 868 1.00 -3.22 19.53
C ASP A 868 -0.23 -3.56 18.67
N LEU A 869 -0.33 -4.85 18.33
CA LEU A 869 -1.41 -5.42 17.52
C LEU A 869 -2.34 -6.32 18.35
N LYS A 870 -3.55 -6.50 17.84
CA LYS A 870 -4.58 -7.35 18.45
C LYS A 870 -5.44 -8.03 17.39
N THR A 871 -6.11 -9.10 17.80
CA THR A 871 -7.13 -9.77 17.00
C THR A 871 -8.36 -8.90 16.89
N MET A 872 -8.79 -8.62 15.66
CA MET A 872 -10.10 -8.07 15.35
C MET A 872 -11.12 -9.21 15.36
N LEU A 873 -12.04 -9.19 16.32
CA LEU A 873 -13.12 -10.17 16.41
C LEU A 873 -14.37 -9.69 15.67
N PHE A 874 -14.82 -10.45 14.66
CA PHE A 874 -16.07 -10.21 13.95
C PHE A 874 -16.93 -11.49 13.88
N GLY A 875 -17.94 -11.58 14.75
CA GLY A 875 -18.71 -12.82 14.91
C GLY A 875 -17.84 -13.96 15.45
N LYS A 876 -17.70 -15.05 14.69
CA LYS A 876 -16.77 -16.16 14.97
C LYS A 876 -15.38 -15.97 14.32
N LEU A 877 -15.17 -14.89 13.58
CA LEU A 877 -14.00 -14.69 12.75
C LEU A 877 -12.92 -13.92 13.52
N HIS A 878 -11.69 -14.45 13.49
CA HIS A 878 -10.50 -13.87 14.11
C HIS A 878 -9.63 -13.25 13.02
N ALA A 879 -9.63 -11.92 12.91
CA ALA A 879 -8.88 -11.21 11.88
C ALA A 879 -7.60 -10.56 12.45
N HIS A 880 -6.51 -10.68 11.72
CA HIS A 880 -5.14 -10.36 12.11
C HIS A 880 -4.46 -9.53 11.03
N LEU A 881 -3.58 -8.63 11.43
CA LEU A 881 -2.74 -7.91 10.49
C LEU A 881 -1.80 -8.87 9.74
N LEU A 882 -1.96 -8.95 8.43
CA LEU A 882 -1.08 -9.72 7.54
C LEU A 882 0.07 -8.85 7.02
N ASP A 883 -0.22 -7.62 6.62
CA ASP A 883 0.77 -6.70 6.06
C ASP A 883 0.40 -5.24 6.36
N LEU A 884 1.42 -4.41 6.53
CA LEU A 884 1.30 -2.98 6.80
C LEU A 884 2.31 -2.24 5.93
N ASP A 885 1.82 -1.54 4.91
CA ASP A 885 2.66 -0.54 4.25
C ASP A 885 2.47 0.79 4.94
N VAL A 886 3.57 1.44 5.33
CA VAL A 886 3.57 2.82 5.80
C VAL A 886 4.30 3.64 4.75
N PHE A 887 3.71 4.76 4.35
CA PHE A 887 4.26 5.63 3.30
C PHE A 887 4.70 6.94 3.89
N LYS A 888 5.88 7.40 3.44
CA LYS A 888 6.51 8.64 3.90
C LYS A 888 5.64 9.85 3.62
N ASP A 889 5.23 10.01 2.36
CA ASP A 889 4.43 11.15 1.90
C ASP A 889 3.17 10.67 1.18
N GLU A 890 3.32 10.10 -0.01
CA GLU A 890 2.19 9.64 -0.83
C GLU A 890 2.05 8.12 -0.78
N ILE A 891 0.80 7.65 -0.79
CA ILE A 891 0.48 6.23 -0.83
C ILE A 891 1.09 5.58 -2.09
N ASP A 892 1.60 4.37 -1.94
CA ASP A 892 2.26 3.57 -3.00
C ASP A 892 3.56 4.15 -3.57
N LYS A 893 4.15 5.19 -2.94
CA LYS A 893 5.48 5.71 -3.27
C LYS A 893 6.56 5.17 -2.31
N GLU A 894 7.36 6.05 -1.70
CA GLU A 894 8.44 5.70 -0.77
C GLU A 894 7.83 5.05 0.49
N LYS A 895 8.12 3.76 0.68
CA LYS A 895 7.68 2.98 1.83
C LYS A 895 8.69 3.13 2.96
N LEU A 896 8.16 3.38 4.15
CA LEU A 896 8.89 3.29 5.39
C LEU A 896 8.97 1.82 5.81
N PRO A 897 10.17 1.30 6.11
CA PRO A 897 10.33 -0.10 6.49
C PRO A 897 9.71 -0.37 7.86
N TYR A 898 9.28 -1.61 8.08
CA TYR A 898 8.85 -2.06 9.39
C TYR A 898 9.37 -3.47 9.68
N HIS A 899 9.51 -3.78 10.96
CA HIS A 899 10.02 -5.05 11.47
C HIS A 899 8.99 -5.69 12.39
N VAL A 900 8.85 -7.01 12.31
CA VAL A 900 8.03 -7.77 13.27
C VAL A 900 8.90 -8.08 14.48
N VAL A 901 8.50 -7.61 15.66
CA VAL A 901 9.31 -7.78 16.89
C VAL A 901 8.66 -8.70 17.92
N ASN A 902 7.42 -9.11 17.68
CA ASN A 902 6.79 -10.19 18.42
C ASN A 902 5.67 -10.83 17.62
N LYS A 903 5.33 -12.07 17.95
CA LYS A 903 4.20 -12.79 17.41
C LYS A 903 3.43 -13.53 18.51
N TYR A 904 2.19 -13.90 18.22
CA TYR A 904 1.31 -14.60 19.14
C TYR A 904 0.46 -15.62 18.40
N ASP A 905 -0.03 -16.61 19.14
CA ASP A 905 -0.84 -17.68 18.57
C ASP A 905 -2.32 -17.30 18.57
N ASP A 906 -2.99 -17.52 17.44
CA ASP A 906 -4.45 -17.37 17.32
C ASP A 906 -4.98 -18.20 16.14
N ILE A 907 -6.31 -18.23 15.98
CA ILE A 907 -7.01 -18.98 14.95
C ILE A 907 -6.99 -18.19 13.64
N SER A 908 -6.46 -18.78 12.56
CA SER A 908 -6.58 -18.16 11.24
C SER A 908 -8.03 -18.05 10.80
N SER A 909 -8.46 -16.85 10.39
CA SER A 909 -9.78 -16.69 9.78
C SER A 909 -9.93 -17.38 8.43
N LEU A 910 -8.82 -17.73 7.78
CA LEU A 910 -8.80 -18.40 6.49
C LEU A 910 -8.87 -19.91 6.64
N THR A 911 -8.07 -20.49 7.55
CA THR A 911 -7.93 -21.96 7.67
C THR A 911 -8.68 -22.55 8.87
N GLY A 912 -9.03 -21.74 9.88
CA GLY A 912 -9.60 -22.22 11.15
C GLY A 912 -8.61 -22.95 12.05
N GLU A 913 -7.33 -23.03 11.66
CA GLU A 913 -6.26 -23.65 12.43
C GLU A 913 -5.50 -22.63 13.28
N ILE A 914 -4.82 -23.11 14.32
CA ILE A 914 -3.91 -22.28 15.11
C ILE A 914 -2.69 -21.95 14.25
N THR A 915 -2.40 -20.65 14.15
CA THR A 915 -1.22 -20.13 13.48
C THR A 915 -0.61 -18.99 14.29
N ASN A 916 0.56 -18.51 13.87
CA ASN A 916 1.30 -17.48 14.58
C ASN A 916 1.25 -16.14 13.84
N PHE A 917 0.65 -15.13 14.47
CA PHE A 917 0.36 -13.81 13.90
C PHE A 917 1.22 -12.71 14.48
N LYS A 918 1.39 -11.61 13.74
CA LYS A 918 2.14 -10.43 14.17
C LYS A 918 1.50 -9.84 15.43
N LYS A 919 2.26 -9.78 16.53
CA LYS A 919 1.81 -9.19 17.81
C LYS A 919 2.26 -7.74 17.95
N LYS A 920 3.45 -7.43 17.45
CA LYS A 920 4.12 -6.15 17.68
C LYS A 920 5.03 -5.80 16.50
N LEU A 921 5.06 -4.53 16.11
CA LEU A 921 5.85 -4.02 14.99
C LEU A 921 6.71 -2.83 15.40
N LEU A 922 7.90 -2.70 14.82
CA LEU A 922 8.68 -1.47 14.80
C LEU A 922 8.65 -0.87 13.40
N VAL A 923 8.03 0.29 13.23
CA VAL A 923 8.07 1.04 11.97
C VAL A 923 9.21 2.06 12.04
N GLU A 924 10.08 2.09 11.05
CA GLU A 924 11.12 3.11 10.95
C GLU A 924 10.55 4.38 10.33
N LEU A 925 10.52 5.47 11.10
CA LEU A 925 10.05 6.78 10.68
C LEU A 925 11.23 7.72 10.43
N GLU A 926 10.94 8.84 9.78
CA GLU A 926 11.90 9.94 9.67
C GLU A 926 12.35 10.47 11.05
N LYS A 927 13.45 11.23 11.05
CA LYS A 927 13.93 11.93 12.24
C LYS A 927 12.80 12.79 12.83
N ASP A 928 12.22 13.66 12.02
CA ASP A 928 11.09 14.49 12.42
C ASP A 928 9.78 13.78 12.10
N VAL A 929 9.11 13.31 13.16
CA VAL A 929 7.91 12.49 13.05
C VAL A 929 6.71 13.34 12.66
N LYS A 930 5.99 12.93 11.60
CA LYS A 930 4.71 13.51 11.21
C LYS A 930 3.57 13.01 12.12
N ASN A 931 2.53 13.83 12.29
CA ASN A 931 1.32 13.41 12.99
C ASN A 931 0.45 12.46 12.17
N THR A 932 0.69 12.33 10.86
CA THR A 932 -0.14 11.50 9.99
C THR A 932 0.70 10.83 8.91
N TYR A 933 0.51 9.52 8.75
CA TYR A 933 1.09 8.71 7.69
C TYR A 933 0.01 8.02 6.88
N ASN A 934 0.21 7.94 5.57
CA ASN A 934 -0.62 7.13 4.70
C ASN A 934 -0.22 5.66 4.88
N ILE A 935 -1.19 4.75 4.96
CA ILE A 935 -0.93 3.33 5.15
C ILE A 935 -1.81 2.45 4.25
N ARG A 936 -1.34 1.24 3.94
CA ARG A 936 -2.19 0.12 3.48
C ARG A 936 -2.18 -0.98 4.54
N VAL A 937 -3.37 -1.48 4.86
CA VAL A 937 -3.55 -2.49 5.89
C VAL A 937 -4.17 -3.74 5.28
N ALA A 938 -3.45 -4.86 5.29
CA ALA A 938 -3.98 -6.17 4.88
C ALA A 938 -4.33 -6.99 6.13
N ASN A 939 -5.48 -7.66 6.13
CA ASN A 939 -5.83 -8.63 7.17
C ASN A 939 -6.51 -9.86 6.57
N ASP A 940 -6.33 -11.00 7.23
CA ASP A 940 -6.84 -12.31 6.81
C ASP A 940 -8.37 -12.38 6.80
N GLY A 941 -9.06 -11.60 7.64
CA GLY A 941 -10.52 -11.55 7.66
C GLY A 941 -11.18 -10.78 6.51
N MET A 942 -10.41 -10.04 5.72
CA MET A 942 -10.88 -9.30 4.55
C MET A 942 -10.39 -9.91 3.22
N GLY A 943 -9.89 -11.15 3.24
CA GLY A 943 -9.38 -11.84 2.05
C GLY A 943 -8.14 -11.14 1.49
N THR A 944 -8.10 -10.85 0.19
CA THR A 944 -6.97 -10.17 -0.47
C THR A 944 -7.07 -8.64 -0.46
N ALA A 945 -8.02 -8.07 0.28
CA ALA A 945 -8.17 -6.61 0.35
C ALA A 945 -6.99 -5.95 1.08
N ARG A 946 -6.47 -4.86 0.52
CA ARG A 946 -5.43 -3.99 1.12
C ARG A 946 -5.93 -2.55 1.22
N PRO A 947 -6.95 -2.28 2.06
CA PRO A 947 -7.55 -0.95 2.18
C PRO A 947 -6.53 0.14 2.52
N GLU A 948 -6.76 1.30 1.92
CA GLU A 948 -6.02 2.54 2.18
C GLU A 948 -6.56 3.19 3.46
N ALA A 949 -5.66 3.68 4.30
CA ALA A 949 -6.01 4.36 5.54
C ALA A 949 -4.96 5.40 5.91
N LYS A 950 -5.25 6.18 6.96
CA LYS A 950 -4.29 7.11 7.57
C LYS A 950 -4.01 6.71 9.01
N LEU A 951 -2.76 6.51 9.36
CA LEU A 951 -2.31 6.41 10.75
C LEU A 951 -2.17 7.84 11.28
N VAL A 952 -2.98 8.21 12.27
CA VAL A 952 -2.99 9.55 12.86
C VAL A 952 -2.56 9.45 14.32
N ILE A 953 -1.40 10.03 14.64
CA ILE A 953 -0.90 10.18 16.00
C ILE A 953 -1.60 11.39 16.63
N SER A 954 -2.35 11.15 17.72
CA SER A 954 -3.11 12.20 18.40
C SER A 954 -2.32 12.86 19.55
N THR A 955 -1.28 12.20 20.05
CA THR A 955 -0.41 12.75 21.08
C THR A 955 0.54 13.80 20.49
N LYS A 956 0.75 14.91 21.21
CA LYS A 956 1.77 15.91 20.84
C LYS A 956 3.16 15.29 20.93
N ILE A 957 3.93 15.36 19.84
CA ILE A 957 5.26 14.76 19.74
C ILE A 957 6.32 15.74 20.26
N GLU A 958 7.16 15.29 21.19
CA GLU A 958 8.25 16.07 21.76
C GLU A 958 9.55 15.26 21.63
N ARG A 959 10.40 15.63 20.66
CA ARG A 959 11.65 14.93 20.39
C ARG A 959 12.77 15.48 21.28
N PRO A 960 13.37 14.67 22.18
CA PRO A 960 14.54 15.07 22.94
C PRO A 960 15.80 15.12 22.04
N GLU A 961 16.82 15.87 22.48
CA GLU A 961 18.14 15.83 21.87
C GLU A 961 18.81 14.49 22.19
N VAL A 962 19.30 13.80 21.15
CA VAL A 962 19.95 12.49 21.28
C VAL A 962 21.31 12.59 20.59
N PRO A 963 22.43 12.53 21.34
CA PRO A 963 23.78 12.62 20.79
C PRO A 963 24.06 11.51 19.78
N SER A 964 24.89 11.78 18.78
CA SER A 964 25.35 10.71 17.89
C SER A 964 26.23 9.71 18.64
N ASP A 965 26.27 8.45 18.18
CA ASP A 965 27.12 7.43 18.79
C ASP A 965 28.62 7.83 18.79
N GLU A 966 29.04 8.65 17.81
CA GLU A 966 30.39 9.22 17.74
C GLU A 966 30.66 10.34 18.76
N GLU A 967 29.66 11.17 19.07
CA GLU A 967 29.77 12.17 20.12
C GLU A 967 29.79 11.50 21.50
N ASP A 968 28.94 10.50 21.73
CA ASP A 968 28.95 9.72 22.97
C ASP A 968 30.25 8.92 23.15
N ALA A 969 30.85 8.44 22.06
CA ALA A 969 32.18 7.81 22.11
C ALA A 969 33.27 8.83 22.45
N ARG A 970 33.28 10.00 21.80
CA ARG A 970 34.23 11.09 22.08
C ARG A 970 34.12 11.60 23.52
N GLN A 971 32.91 11.77 24.05
CA GLN A 971 32.70 12.21 25.43
C GLN A 971 33.14 11.16 26.45
N ARG A 972 32.92 9.87 26.17
CA ARG A 972 33.44 8.76 27.00
C ARG A 972 34.97 8.73 27.02
N GLU A 973 35.61 8.88 25.86
CA GLU A 973 37.07 8.92 25.74
C GLU A 973 37.66 10.12 26.52
N LYS A 974 37.04 11.31 26.40
CA LYS A 974 37.46 12.51 27.17
C LYS A 974 37.32 12.30 28.69
N LEU A 975 36.25 11.65 29.14
CA LEU A 975 36.03 11.37 30.56
C LEU A 975 37.03 10.33 31.09
N GLU A 976 37.34 9.29 30.31
CA GLU A 976 38.32 8.27 30.69
C GLU A 976 39.73 8.85 30.82
N LYS A 977 40.17 9.65 29.84
CA LYS A 977 41.45 10.39 29.89
C LYS A 977 41.52 11.31 31.12
N LEU A 978 40.45 12.06 31.40
CA LEU A 978 40.38 12.93 32.57
C LEU A 978 40.46 12.12 33.87
N ASN A 979 39.76 10.99 33.99
CA ASN A 979 39.79 10.15 35.18
C ASN A 979 41.17 9.55 35.44
N GLU A 980 41.91 9.20 34.39
CA GLU A 980 43.29 8.75 34.51
C GLU A 980 44.20 9.86 35.05
N LEU A 981 44.10 11.08 34.52
CA LEU A 981 44.82 12.25 35.02
C LEU A 981 44.45 12.58 36.47
N LYS A 982 43.16 12.49 36.84
CA LYS A 982 42.70 12.66 38.22
C LYS A 982 43.36 11.63 39.15
N LYS A 983 43.51 10.38 38.73
CA LYS A 983 44.17 9.32 39.52
C LYS A 983 45.65 9.63 39.77
N ILE A 984 46.36 10.12 38.74
CA ILE A 984 47.76 10.55 38.85
C ILE A 984 47.87 11.72 39.83
N ALA A 985 47.04 12.76 39.67
CA ALA A 985 47.08 13.94 40.55
C ALA A 985 46.72 13.62 42.00
N LYS A 986 45.75 12.74 42.26
CA LYS A 986 45.43 12.28 43.63
C LYS A 986 46.63 11.57 44.26
N THR A 987 47.37 10.80 43.49
CA THR A 987 48.59 10.12 43.95
C THR A 987 49.69 11.14 44.28
N GLU A 988 49.86 12.18 43.45
CA GLU A 988 50.80 13.27 43.71
C GLU A 988 50.47 14.00 45.01
N VAL A 989 49.21 14.39 45.22
CA VAL A 989 48.74 15.03 46.46
C VAL A 989 48.97 14.14 47.69
N ALA A 990 48.69 12.85 47.58
CA ALA A 990 48.90 11.89 48.68
C ALA A 990 50.39 11.83 49.08
N ASN A 991 51.29 11.80 48.11
CA ASN A 991 52.73 11.66 48.30
C ASN A 991 53.44 12.97 48.67
N LYS A 992 52.79 14.13 48.50
CA LYS A 992 53.38 15.45 48.81
C LYS A 992 53.61 15.60 50.32
N GLN A 993 54.86 15.87 50.68
CA GLN A 993 55.29 16.17 52.05
C GLN A 993 55.11 17.67 52.36
N GLY A 994 54.85 18.01 53.63
CA GLY A 994 54.72 19.40 54.08
C GLY A 994 53.35 20.06 53.88
N ILE A 995 52.30 19.28 53.57
CA ILE A 995 50.91 19.75 53.44
C ILE A 995 50.04 19.06 54.50
N SER A 996 49.12 19.79 55.15
CA SER A 996 48.21 19.23 56.17
C SER A 996 47.17 18.28 55.58
N ILE A 997 46.53 17.48 56.43
CA ILE A 997 45.49 16.53 56.00
C ILE A 997 44.27 17.27 55.43
N GLU A 998 43.86 18.38 56.04
CA GLU A 998 42.73 19.20 55.58
C GLU A 998 43.01 19.81 54.20
N GLU A 999 44.24 20.26 53.98
CA GLU A 999 44.64 20.85 52.70
C GLU A 999 44.73 19.78 51.59
N LYS A 1000 45.23 18.58 51.90
CA LYS A 1000 45.16 17.43 50.96
C LYS A 1000 43.72 17.10 50.57
N ALA A 1001 42.78 17.13 51.53
CA ALA A 1001 41.37 16.88 51.26
C ALA A 1001 40.76 17.96 50.34
N ARG A 1002 41.11 19.24 50.53
CA ARG A 1002 40.69 20.34 49.63
C ARG A 1002 41.23 20.15 48.21
N LEU A 1003 42.50 19.77 48.05
CA LEU A 1003 43.07 19.53 46.74
C LEU A 1003 42.43 18.33 46.03
N ILE A 1004 42.08 17.27 46.76
CA ILE A 1004 41.33 16.13 46.22
C ILE A 1004 39.93 16.54 45.74
N ASP A 1005 39.22 17.38 46.51
CA ASP A 1005 37.89 17.90 46.13
C ASP A 1005 37.95 18.70 44.81
N ILE A 1006 39.00 19.53 44.63
CA ILE A 1006 39.27 20.21 43.36
C ILE A 1006 39.44 19.18 42.25
N ILE A 1007 40.33 18.19 42.39
CA ILE A 1007 40.55 17.16 41.37
C ILE A 1007 39.24 16.44 41.00
N GLU A 1008 38.41 16.09 41.99
CA GLU A 1008 37.14 15.39 41.75
C GLU A 1008 36.13 16.23 40.98
N LYS A 1009 36.01 17.52 41.29
CA LYS A 1009 35.08 18.45 40.66
C LYS A 1009 35.47 18.91 39.25
N ALA A 1010 36.69 18.64 38.79
CA ALA A 1010 37.12 19.01 37.44
C ALA A 1010 36.30 18.30 36.34
N THR A 1011 35.98 19.00 35.26
CA THR A 1011 35.21 18.48 34.12
C THR A 1011 35.94 18.69 32.80
N SER A 1012 35.61 17.88 31.78
CA SER A 1012 36.15 17.98 30.41
C SER A 1012 35.06 18.32 29.38
N LYS A 1013 34.01 19.02 29.81
CA LYS A 1013 32.80 19.28 29.02
C LYS A 1013 33.06 20.28 27.88
N ASP A 1014 33.74 21.38 28.18
CA ASP A 1014 34.12 22.44 27.24
C ASP A 1014 35.63 22.69 27.31
N GLU A 1015 36.26 23.04 26.19
CA GLU A 1015 37.70 23.33 26.09
C GLU A 1015 37.93 24.70 25.45
N LEU A 1016 38.78 25.53 26.08
CA LEU A 1016 39.26 26.81 25.56
C LEU A 1016 40.78 26.74 25.40
N SER A 1017 41.32 27.30 24.32
CA SER A 1017 42.76 27.26 24.03
C SER A 1017 43.37 28.65 23.92
N ALA A 1018 44.60 28.81 24.39
CA ALA A 1018 45.45 29.98 24.18
C ALA A 1018 46.89 29.55 23.87
N LYS A 1019 47.73 30.51 23.47
CA LYS A 1019 49.17 30.28 23.29
C LYS A 1019 49.97 31.07 24.31
N LEU A 1020 51.01 30.44 24.84
CA LEU A 1020 52.06 31.07 25.63
C LEU A 1020 53.41 30.61 25.08
N ASP A 1021 54.25 31.55 24.64
CA ASP A 1021 55.58 31.25 24.06
C ASP A 1021 55.54 30.16 22.97
N ASN A 1022 54.57 30.27 22.05
CA ASN A 1022 54.28 29.30 20.98
C ASN A 1022 53.84 27.89 21.42
N LYS A 1023 53.60 27.66 22.71
CA LYS A 1023 53.02 26.41 23.24
C LYS A 1023 51.53 26.56 23.46
N ASP A 1024 50.78 25.50 23.13
CA ASP A 1024 49.33 25.48 23.32
C ASP A 1024 49.00 25.21 24.80
N ILE A 1025 48.12 26.05 25.35
CA ILE A 1025 47.52 25.90 26.67
C ILE A 1025 46.04 25.67 26.49
N THR A 1026 45.54 24.57 27.01
CA THR A 1026 44.11 24.20 26.95
C THR A 1026 43.51 24.22 28.35
N VAL A 1027 42.36 24.85 28.49
CA VAL A 1027 41.57 24.88 29.73
C VAL A 1027 40.27 24.12 29.52
N SER A 1028 40.07 23.06 30.28
CA SER A 1028 38.83 22.28 30.30
C SER A 1028 37.94 22.67 31.48
N LEU A 1029 36.67 22.97 31.21
CA LEU A 1029 35.71 23.48 32.21
C LEU A 1029 34.24 23.12 31.86
N ASP A 1030 33.29 23.46 32.75
CA ASP A 1030 31.84 23.51 32.43
C ASP A 1030 31.44 24.95 32.08
N ASN A 1031 31.39 25.24 30.78
CA ASN A 1031 31.16 26.59 30.29
C ASN A 1031 29.68 27.00 30.36
N SER A 1032 28.77 26.06 30.62
CA SER A 1032 27.35 26.39 30.87
C SER A 1032 27.16 27.19 32.17
N VAL A 1033 28.07 27.00 33.15
CA VAL A 1033 28.10 27.73 34.42
C VAL A 1033 28.97 28.98 34.30
N ILE A 1034 30.17 28.85 33.72
CA ILE A 1034 31.19 29.91 33.72
C ILE A 1034 30.86 31.02 32.72
N LYS A 1035 30.34 30.67 31.53
CA LYS A 1035 30.02 31.58 30.42
C LYS A 1035 31.22 32.35 29.85
N ALA A 1036 32.38 31.70 29.78
CA ALA A 1036 33.59 32.24 29.16
C ALA A 1036 33.55 32.15 27.63
N ASN A 1037 34.10 33.17 26.98
CA ASN A 1037 34.27 33.22 25.53
C ASN A 1037 35.70 32.81 25.12
N GLU A 1038 36.70 33.26 25.87
CA GLU A 1038 38.11 33.03 25.56
C GLU A 1038 38.95 32.88 26.84
N VAL A 1039 40.07 32.16 26.75
CA VAL A 1039 41.11 32.11 27.79
C VAL A 1039 42.27 33.00 27.38
N VAL A 1040 42.75 33.83 28.31
CA VAL A 1040 43.88 34.72 28.11
C VAL A 1040 45.03 34.25 29.00
N VAL A 1041 46.18 33.99 28.39
CA VAL A 1041 47.42 33.60 29.09
C VAL A 1041 48.55 34.53 28.70
N LYS A 1042 49.31 35.04 29.68
CA LYS A 1042 50.47 35.92 29.46
C LYS A 1042 51.58 35.61 30.46
N ASN A 1043 52.84 35.77 30.05
CA ASN A 1043 53.97 35.72 30.99
C ASN A 1043 53.81 36.82 32.04
N SER A 1044 54.07 36.48 33.31
CA SER A 1044 53.96 37.43 34.42
C SER A 1044 55.09 38.47 34.36
N SER A 1045 54.91 39.60 35.06
CA SER A 1045 55.91 40.67 35.04
C SER A 1045 57.26 40.25 35.64
N VAL A 1046 58.34 40.89 35.19
CA VAL A 1046 59.72 40.61 35.63
C VAL A 1046 59.84 40.67 37.15
N ASP A 1047 59.19 41.64 37.80
CA ASP A 1047 59.17 41.79 39.26
C ASP A 1047 58.55 40.58 39.98
N ILE A 1048 57.51 39.97 39.42
CA ILE A 1048 56.88 38.78 39.99
C ILE A 1048 57.79 37.58 39.77
N VAL A 1049 58.36 37.42 38.57
CA VAL A 1049 59.28 36.31 38.26
C VAL A 1049 60.50 36.31 39.19
N ASP A 1050 61.10 37.47 39.46
CA ASP A 1050 62.27 37.56 40.35
C ASP A 1050 61.94 37.28 41.82
N LYS A 1051 60.73 37.63 42.27
CA LYS A 1051 60.22 37.22 43.59
C LYS A 1051 60.00 35.71 43.66
N VAL A 1052 59.39 35.13 42.61
CA VAL A 1052 59.13 33.69 42.53
C VAL A 1052 60.45 32.90 42.53
N LYS A 1053 61.50 33.36 41.83
CA LYS A 1053 62.85 32.74 41.89
C LYS A 1053 63.37 32.60 43.31
N LYS A 1054 63.25 33.65 44.13
CA LYS A 1054 63.68 33.63 45.55
C LYS A 1054 62.83 32.69 46.40
N LEU A 1055 61.53 32.64 46.16
CA LEU A 1055 60.61 31.73 46.88
C LEU A 1055 60.84 30.27 46.50
N VAL A 1056 61.04 29.96 45.22
CA VAL A 1056 61.32 28.59 44.73
C VAL A 1056 62.62 28.06 45.31
N ALA A 1057 63.69 28.86 45.29
CA ALA A 1057 64.99 28.47 45.86
C ALA A 1057 64.93 28.16 47.37
N SER A 1058 64.06 28.86 48.11
CA SER A 1058 63.94 28.71 49.57
C SER A 1058 62.88 27.69 50.02
N LYS A 1059 61.82 27.45 49.24
CA LYS A 1059 60.67 26.62 49.63
C LYS A 1059 60.53 25.32 48.85
N VAL A 1060 61.16 25.20 47.68
CA VAL A 1060 61.08 23.99 46.83
C VAL A 1060 62.43 23.27 46.82
N SER A 1061 63.47 23.92 46.29
CA SER A 1061 64.86 23.45 46.34
C SER A 1061 65.78 24.52 45.76
N ALA A 1062 66.99 24.65 46.30
CA ALA A 1062 68.02 25.55 45.74
C ALA A 1062 68.45 25.15 44.31
N GLN A 1063 68.22 23.90 43.92
CA GLN A 1063 68.51 23.36 42.57
C GLN A 1063 67.28 23.37 41.64
N ALA A 1064 66.14 23.89 42.10
CA ALA A 1064 64.94 23.95 41.28
C ALA A 1064 65.05 25.03 40.20
N THR A 1065 64.55 24.74 39.01
CA THR A 1065 64.46 25.68 37.89
C THR A 1065 62.99 26.04 37.63
N ILE A 1066 62.73 27.30 37.28
CA ILE A 1066 61.40 27.75 36.88
C ILE A 1066 61.29 27.59 35.38
N ILE A 1067 60.24 26.89 34.93
CA ILE A 1067 59.93 26.71 33.52
C ILE A 1067 59.26 28.00 33.03
N ASN A 1068 58.05 28.27 33.51
CA ASN A 1068 57.31 29.49 33.21
C ASN A 1068 56.61 30.01 34.46
N THR A 1069 56.44 31.33 34.55
CA THR A 1069 55.53 31.99 35.49
C THR A 1069 54.57 32.85 34.67
N PHE A 1070 53.28 32.55 34.76
CA PHE A 1070 52.27 33.13 33.87
C PHE A 1070 50.96 33.42 34.59
N ASP A 1071 50.25 34.41 34.06
CA ASP A 1071 48.92 34.80 34.47
C ASP A 1071 47.89 34.18 33.52
N ILE A 1072 46.88 33.53 34.08
CA ILE A 1072 45.78 32.92 33.32
C ILE A 1072 44.45 33.44 33.83
N HIS A 1073 43.58 33.91 32.93
CA HIS A 1073 42.20 34.31 33.24
C HIS A 1073 41.25 34.04 32.07
N LEU A 1074 39.95 34.00 32.35
CA LEU A 1074 38.89 33.89 31.33
C LEU A 1074 38.26 35.25 31.08
N VAL A 1075 37.82 35.48 29.84
CA VAL A 1075 37.05 36.67 29.46
C VAL A 1075 35.70 36.29 28.88
N ASP A 1076 34.70 37.14 29.11
CA ASP A 1076 33.37 37.00 28.50
C ASP A 1076 33.36 37.49 27.04
N LYS A 1077 32.18 37.46 26.39
CA LYS A 1077 32.01 37.93 25.00
C LYS A 1077 32.33 39.42 24.80
N ASN A 1078 32.40 40.20 25.88
CA ASN A 1078 32.69 41.62 25.87
C ASN A 1078 34.13 41.92 26.31
N ASN A 1079 35.01 40.91 26.37
CA ASN A 1079 36.39 41.00 26.87
C ASN A 1079 36.52 41.40 28.36
N ASN A 1080 35.48 41.22 29.17
CA ASN A 1080 35.57 41.45 30.61
C ASN A 1080 36.11 40.21 31.33
N GLY A 1081 37.05 40.39 32.25
CA GLY A 1081 37.59 39.31 33.07
C GLY A 1081 36.53 38.64 33.96
N ILE A 1082 36.51 37.30 33.98
CA ILE A 1082 35.56 36.50 34.75
C ILE A 1082 36.17 36.13 36.10
N ALA A 1083 35.63 36.67 37.18
CA ALA A 1083 36.10 36.47 38.56
C ALA A 1083 35.34 35.35 39.33
N LYS A 1084 34.75 34.38 38.63
CA LYS A 1084 34.02 33.27 39.27
C LYS A 1084 34.99 32.32 39.98
N ASN A 1085 34.99 32.34 41.31
CA ASN A 1085 35.80 31.46 42.16
C ASN A 1085 34.97 30.26 42.65
N GLY A 1086 35.59 29.09 42.71
CA GLY A 1086 34.98 27.86 43.24
C GLY A 1086 34.68 26.79 42.19
N ASP A 1087 34.52 27.17 40.91
CA ASP A 1087 34.34 26.22 39.80
C ASP A 1087 35.69 25.62 39.39
N THR A 1088 35.82 24.30 39.33
CA THR A 1088 37.12 23.67 39.01
C THR A 1088 37.33 23.51 37.51
N ARG A 1089 38.58 23.65 37.07
CA ARG A 1089 39.05 23.44 35.70
C ARG A 1089 40.36 22.66 35.69
N ALA A 1090 40.63 22.01 34.56
CA ALA A 1090 41.91 21.41 34.26
C ALA A 1090 42.65 22.28 33.24
N VAL A 1091 43.90 22.64 33.53
CA VAL A 1091 44.76 23.42 32.63
C VAL A 1091 45.89 22.52 32.15
N THR A 1092 45.99 22.35 30.84
CA THR A 1092 46.93 21.43 30.19
C THR A 1092 47.90 22.21 29.32
N LEU A 1093 49.19 21.90 29.42
CA LEU A 1093 50.24 22.51 28.60
C LEU A 1093 51.44 21.60 28.39
N ASP A 1094 52.20 21.86 27.34
CA ASP A 1094 53.39 21.09 26.97
C ASP A 1094 54.59 21.46 27.85
N VAL A 1095 55.12 20.48 28.57
CA VAL A 1095 56.26 20.67 29.47
C VAL A 1095 57.27 19.55 29.26
N GLU A 1096 58.48 19.90 28.85
CA GLU A 1096 59.57 18.94 28.69
C GLU A 1096 60.25 18.68 30.04
N LYS A 1097 60.47 17.41 30.37
CA LYS A 1097 61.26 16.99 31.54
C LYS A 1097 62.06 15.73 31.25
N SER A 1098 63.17 15.56 31.96
CA SER A 1098 63.93 14.30 31.99
C SER A 1098 63.32 13.30 32.98
N ASP A 1099 63.75 12.04 32.91
CA ASP A 1099 63.25 10.96 33.79
C ASP A 1099 63.63 11.16 35.26
N ASP A 1100 64.76 11.82 35.53
CA ASP A 1100 65.25 12.16 36.88
C ASP A 1100 64.68 13.48 37.43
N GLU A 1101 63.76 14.11 36.70
CA GLU A 1101 63.14 15.39 37.06
C GLU A 1101 61.66 15.21 37.42
N LYS A 1102 61.24 15.92 38.48
CA LYS A 1102 59.83 16.15 38.80
C LYS A 1102 59.42 17.56 38.39
N VAL A 1103 58.18 17.70 37.93
CA VAL A 1103 57.55 18.99 37.58
C VAL A 1103 56.38 19.20 38.51
N GLU A 1104 56.32 20.36 39.15
CA GLU A 1104 55.29 20.72 40.12
C GLU A 1104 54.71 22.09 39.78
N VAL A 1105 53.43 22.31 40.05
CA VAL A 1105 52.74 23.59 39.83
C VAL A 1105 52.48 24.28 41.16
N TYR A 1106 52.74 25.58 41.20
CA TYR A 1106 52.51 26.40 42.38
C TYR A 1106 51.70 27.64 42.03
N TYR A 1107 50.72 27.95 42.87
CA TYR A 1107 50.05 29.24 42.90
C TYR A 1107 50.90 30.27 43.64
N VAL A 1108 51.11 31.43 43.03
CA VAL A 1108 51.88 32.55 43.59
C VAL A 1108 50.94 33.47 44.37
N ASN A 1109 50.87 33.28 45.70
CA ASN A 1109 50.04 34.08 46.58
C ASN A 1109 50.89 35.11 47.33
N ASN A 1110 51.16 36.24 46.68
CA ASN A 1110 52.02 37.32 47.19
C ASN A 1110 53.40 36.83 47.68
N ASN A 1111 53.52 36.52 48.97
CA ASN A 1111 54.76 36.11 49.63
C ASN A 1111 54.85 34.59 49.88
N ALA A 1112 53.92 33.79 49.36
CA ALA A 1112 53.87 32.34 49.53
C ALA A 1112 53.69 31.60 48.20
N LEU A 1113 54.20 30.37 48.15
CA LEU A 1113 53.93 29.40 47.08
C LEU A 1113 53.00 28.32 47.64
N GLU A 1114 51.82 28.19 47.04
CA GLU A 1114 50.84 27.18 47.39
C GLU A 1114 50.86 26.07 46.35
N PHE A 1115 50.97 24.82 46.78
CA PHE A 1115 51.05 23.68 45.87
C PHE A 1115 49.72 23.43 45.16
N ILE A 1116 49.77 23.18 43.85
CA ILE A 1116 48.59 22.92 43.02
C ILE A 1116 48.65 21.48 42.49
N PRO A 1117 47.56 20.71 42.61
CA PRO A 1117 47.51 19.32 42.18
C PRO A 1117 47.70 19.20 40.67
N SER A 1118 48.59 18.31 40.24
CA SER A 1118 48.93 18.16 38.84
C SER A 1118 49.14 16.71 38.40
N ALA A 1119 49.12 16.48 37.10
CA ALA A 1119 49.36 15.19 36.49
C ALA A 1119 50.27 15.41 35.28
N TYR A 1120 51.40 14.70 35.25
CA TYR A 1120 52.30 14.70 34.12
C TYR A 1120 52.15 13.38 33.36
N LYS A 1121 51.78 13.44 32.09
CA LYS A 1121 51.63 12.27 31.22
C LYS A 1121 51.88 12.67 29.76
N ASP A 1122 52.61 11.83 29.02
CA ASP A 1122 52.85 11.97 27.58
C ASP A 1122 53.38 13.35 27.14
N GLY A 1123 54.34 13.92 27.87
CA GLY A 1123 54.93 15.23 27.55
C GLY A 1123 54.08 16.45 27.97
N LYS A 1124 52.89 16.21 28.54
CA LYS A 1124 51.94 17.25 28.96
C LYS A 1124 51.78 17.29 30.47
N LEU A 1125 51.74 18.51 31.00
CA LEU A 1125 51.39 18.78 32.40
C LEU A 1125 49.94 19.27 32.45
N THR A 1126 49.10 18.60 33.24
CA THR A 1126 47.72 19.01 33.51
C THR A 1126 47.57 19.34 34.99
N PHE A 1127 47.17 20.56 35.34
CA PHE A 1127 46.93 20.94 36.75
C PHE A 1127 45.48 21.35 36.98
N PHE A 1128 45.00 21.11 38.20
CA PHE A 1128 43.60 21.35 38.58
C PHE A 1128 43.50 22.54 39.53
N THR A 1129 42.66 23.51 39.17
CA THR A 1129 42.50 24.74 39.97
C THR A 1129 41.05 25.23 39.95
N ASN A 1130 40.67 25.96 40.99
CA ASN A 1130 39.36 26.58 41.16
C ASN A 1130 39.41 28.13 41.21
N HIS A 1131 40.58 28.73 40.91
CA HIS A 1131 40.77 30.18 40.82
C HIS A 1131 41.81 30.57 39.75
N PHE A 1132 41.69 31.79 39.22
CA PHE A 1132 42.56 32.34 38.18
C PHE A 1132 43.55 33.26 38.85
N SER A 1133 44.83 33.03 38.62
CA SER A 1133 45.88 33.79 39.25
C SER A 1133 47.20 33.57 38.53
N THR A 1134 48.28 34.06 39.14
CA THR A 1134 49.64 33.80 38.70
C THR A 1134 50.08 32.40 39.14
N PHE A 1135 50.44 31.54 38.19
CA PHE A 1135 50.99 30.21 38.46
C PHE A 1135 52.44 30.14 38.00
N THR A 1136 53.24 29.34 38.72
CA THR A 1136 54.61 29.02 38.35
C THR A 1136 54.79 27.52 38.24
N ILE A 1137 55.48 27.09 37.19
CA ILE A 1137 55.82 25.69 36.96
C ILE A 1137 57.28 25.51 37.29
N VAL A 1138 57.54 24.59 38.22
CA VAL A 1138 58.86 24.37 38.79
C VAL A 1138 59.33 22.97 38.47
N LYS A 1139 60.56 22.86 37.99
CA LYS A 1139 61.25 21.62 37.71
C LYS A 1139 62.35 21.40 38.75
N SER A 1140 62.42 20.20 39.33
CA SER A 1140 63.44 19.85 40.34
C SER A 1140 63.86 18.40 40.23
N LYS A 1141 65.06 18.06 40.71
CA LYS A 1141 65.56 16.68 40.70
C LYS A 1141 64.81 15.80 41.70
N ILE A 1142 64.59 14.54 41.33
CA ILE A 1142 64.00 13.52 42.20
C ILE A 1142 65.07 13.05 43.20
N ASN A 1143 64.91 13.38 44.49
CA ASN A 1143 65.80 12.88 45.54
C ASN A 1143 65.34 11.50 46.04
N ASN A 1144 66.04 10.44 45.62
CA ASN A 1144 65.88 9.09 46.18
C ASN A 1144 66.71 8.90 47.45
N ASN A 1145 66.44 9.67 48.50
CA ASN A 1145 66.98 9.39 49.83
C ASN A 1145 65.84 8.92 50.74
N ASN A 1146 65.59 7.61 50.74
CA ASN A 1146 65.16 6.91 51.92
C ASN A 1146 66.28 5.95 52.32
N ASN A 1147 66.93 6.19 53.46
CA ASN A 1147 67.26 5.10 54.38
C ASN A 1147 67.79 5.56 55.75
N ASN A 1148 67.46 4.70 56.72
CA ASN A 1148 67.95 4.51 58.10
C ASN A 1148 67.13 5.18 59.21
N ASN A 1149 66.68 4.46 60.26
CA ASN A 1149 66.65 3.02 60.55
C ASN A 1149 65.83 2.82 61.84
N ASN A 1150 64.95 1.80 61.92
CA ASN A 1150 65.06 0.67 62.88
C ASN A 1150 63.78 -0.19 62.96
N ASN A 1151 63.93 -1.46 62.55
CA ASN A 1151 63.65 -2.72 63.28
C ASN A 1151 62.34 -2.90 64.06
N ASN A 1152 61.66 -4.05 64.07
CA ASN A 1152 61.74 -5.34 63.36
C ASN A 1152 60.55 -6.17 63.89
N ASN A 1153 59.85 -6.96 63.08
CA ASN A 1153 59.41 -8.30 63.48
C ASN A 1153 58.79 -9.12 62.33
N ASN A 1154 59.48 -10.21 62.00
CA ASN A 1154 59.05 -11.59 61.62
C ASN A 1154 57.57 -11.81 61.27
N ASN A 1155 57.16 -12.62 60.29
CA ASN A 1155 57.69 -13.93 59.87
C ASN A 1155 57.02 -14.39 58.53
N ASN A 1156 57.64 -15.36 57.85
CA ASN A 1156 57.14 -16.35 56.86
C ASN A 1156 55.60 -16.45 56.62
N ASN A 1157 55.05 -16.74 55.43
CA ASN A 1157 55.40 -17.82 54.50
C ASN A 1157 54.60 -17.68 53.17
N ASN A 1158 55.06 -18.34 52.12
CA ASN A 1158 54.43 -18.47 50.79
C ASN A 1158 52.94 -18.88 50.83
N ASN A 1159 52.10 -18.25 50.00
CA ASN A 1159 51.20 -18.99 49.10
C ASN A 1159 50.55 -18.08 48.03
N LYS A 1160 50.86 -18.39 46.76
CA LYS A 1160 50.11 -17.95 45.60
C LYS A 1160 49.07 -19.03 45.30
N PRO A 1161 47.78 -18.69 45.29
CA PRO A 1161 46.89 -19.32 44.33
C PRO A 1161 46.14 -18.28 43.51
N ASN A 1162 45.94 -18.68 42.26
CA ASN A 1162 45.20 -17.97 41.24
C ASN A 1162 43.69 -18.11 41.50
N ASN A 1163 42.98 -17.00 41.30
CA ASN A 1163 41.60 -16.83 40.85
C ASN A 1163 40.46 -17.69 41.48
N GLY A 1164 39.55 -17.01 42.16
CA GLY A 1164 38.22 -17.54 42.49
C GLY A 1164 37.39 -16.67 43.46
N GLY A 1165 36.54 -15.80 42.90
CA GLY A 1165 35.13 -15.51 43.29
C GLY A 1165 34.72 -14.97 44.68
N ASN A 1166 33.65 -14.13 44.67
CA ASN A 1166 32.75 -13.74 45.77
C ASN A 1166 33.36 -12.86 46.89
N ASN A 1167 32.65 -11.96 47.58
CA ASN A 1167 31.27 -11.47 47.58
C ASN A 1167 31.26 -10.13 48.35
N ASN A 1168 30.33 -9.26 47.97
CA ASN A 1168 29.47 -8.42 48.82
C ASN A 1168 30.03 -7.86 50.16
N PHE A 1169 30.03 -6.54 50.31
CA PHE A 1169 29.63 -5.93 51.58
C PHE A 1169 28.64 -4.78 51.36
N ASP A 1170 27.66 -4.80 52.23
CA ASP A 1170 26.35 -4.17 52.16
C ASP A 1170 26.30 -2.65 52.10
N ASN A 1171 25.19 -2.22 51.51
CA ASN A 1171 24.52 -0.96 51.75
C ASN A 1171 24.31 -0.69 53.24
N ASN A 1172 24.58 0.55 53.66
CA ASN A 1172 23.58 1.26 54.45
C ASN A 1172 23.62 2.77 54.18
N LYS A 1173 22.66 3.27 53.41
CA LYS A 1173 22.15 4.64 53.53
C LYS A 1173 20.70 4.68 53.06
N ASN A 1174 19.82 4.46 54.02
CA ASN A 1174 18.42 4.81 53.94
C ASN A 1174 18.23 6.31 54.19
N ASN A 1175 17.26 6.87 53.46
CA ASN A 1175 16.73 8.22 53.59
C ASN A 1175 16.07 8.45 54.96
N ASN A 1176 16.43 9.55 55.64
CA ASN A 1176 15.49 10.60 56.04
C ASN A 1176 16.25 11.71 56.78
N LEU A 1177 16.31 12.90 56.19
CA LEU A 1177 16.38 14.14 56.95
C LEU A 1177 15.53 15.18 56.22
N ASN A 1178 14.26 15.15 56.60
CA ASN A 1178 13.43 16.33 56.65
C ASN A 1178 14.07 17.27 57.69
N GLN A 1179 14.44 18.48 57.28
CA GLN A 1179 14.08 19.75 57.93
C GLN A 1179 15.15 20.84 57.83
N ASN A 1180 14.62 22.01 57.47
CA ASN A 1180 14.93 23.33 58.00
C ASN A 1180 16.20 24.04 57.51
N ASN A 1181 15.91 25.04 56.68
CA ASN A 1181 16.50 26.37 56.73
C ASN A 1181 17.04 26.73 58.13
N ASN A 1182 18.31 27.15 58.18
CA ASN A 1182 18.64 28.46 58.71
C ASN A 1182 20.03 28.93 58.26
N ASN A 1183 20.07 30.23 57.98
CA ASN A 1183 21.21 31.05 57.60
C ASN A 1183 22.48 30.80 58.42
N SER A 1184 23.62 30.76 57.74
CA SER A 1184 24.88 31.32 58.27
C SER A 1184 25.72 31.86 57.12
N LYS A 1185 25.92 33.19 57.13
CA LYS A 1185 26.92 33.90 56.32
C LYS A 1185 28.31 33.47 56.80
N ASN A 1186 29.10 32.85 55.93
CA ASN A 1186 30.55 32.73 56.15
C ASN A 1186 31.29 33.50 55.05
N ASN A 1187 31.93 34.59 55.49
CA ASN A 1187 32.82 35.46 54.75
C ASN A 1187 33.95 34.67 54.09
N PHE A 1188 34.08 34.74 52.77
CA PHE A 1188 35.35 34.46 52.09
C PHE A 1188 36.09 35.78 51.91
N GLY A 1189 37.27 35.87 52.53
CA GLY A 1189 38.17 37.02 52.42
C GLY A 1189 38.60 37.28 50.98
N ILE A 1190 38.67 38.56 50.62
CA ILE A 1190 39.15 39.06 49.33
C ILE A 1190 40.63 38.68 49.17
N LEU A 1191 40.94 37.89 48.13
CA LEU A 1191 42.32 37.59 47.71
C LEU A 1191 42.85 38.71 46.78
N PRO A 1192 44.19 38.89 46.67
CA PRO A 1192 44.80 40.04 46.01
C PRO A 1192 44.50 40.12 44.50
N LYS A 1193 44.45 41.35 43.99
CA LYS A 1193 44.19 41.68 42.58
C LYS A 1193 45.32 41.17 41.68
N THR A 1194 44.96 40.57 40.54
CA THR A 1194 45.85 40.42 39.39
C THR A 1194 46.41 41.80 39.02
N GLY A 1195 47.70 41.87 38.64
CA GLY A 1195 48.45 43.12 38.45
C GLY A 1195 48.02 44.01 37.28
N LEU A 1196 46.76 43.98 36.83
CA LEU A 1196 46.22 44.91 35.84
C LEU A 1196 45.33 45.97 36.53
N THR A 1197 45.75 47.23 36.45
CA THR A 1197 44.96 48.38 36.89
C THR A 1197 43.81 48.66 35.92
N SER A 1198 42.57 48.46 36.35
CA SER A 1198 41.37 48.92 35.63
C SER A 1198 40.93 50.27 36.19
N GLY A 1199 41.02 51.32 35.36
CA GLY A 1199 40.42 52.63 35.63
C GLY A 1199 38.90 52.62 35.45
N ALA A 1200 38.24 53.43 36.29
CA ALA A 1200 36.90 54.02 36.13
C ALA A 1200 35.72 53.10 35.75
N LEU A 1201 34.79 52.85 36.69
CA LEU A 1201 33.58 53.67 36.86
C LEU A 1201 32.66 53.13 37.96
N SER A 1202 31.90 54.09 38.48
CA SER A 1202 31.06 54.14 39.67
C SER A 1202 29.71 53.42 39.56
N LEU A 1203 29.19 53.03 40.73
CA LEU A 1203 27.79 53.12 41.21
C LEU A 1203 26.66 53.05 40.17
N ILE A 1204 25.75 52.09 40.36
CA ILE A 1204 24.36 52.35 40.79
C ILE A 1204 23.71 51.04 41.27
N VAL A 1205 23.08 51.14 42.44
CA VAL A 1205 22.22 50.16 43.11
C VAL A 1205 20.77 50.36 42.64
N GLY A 1206 20.05 49.27 42.40
CA GLY A 1206 18.59 49.17 42.50
C GLY A 1206 17.78 49.51 41.24
N VAL A 1207 16.89 48.62 40.81
CA VAL A 1207 15.46 48.64 41.15
C VAL A 1207 14.81 47.35 40.63
N LEU A 1208 13.99 46.76 41.49
CA LEU A 1208 13.08 45.65 41.27
C LEU A 1208 11.65 46.25 41.22
N VAL A 1209 10.74 45.59 40.48
CA VAL A 1209 9.26 45.72 40.50
C VAL A 1209 8.64 46.77 39.55
N LEU A 1210 7.83 46.34 38.56
CA LEU A 1210 6.35 46.39 38.58
C LEU A 1210 5.68 45.94 37.24
N LEU A 1211 4.61 45.15 37.43
CA LEU A 1211 3.30 45.13 36.74
C LEU A 1211 2.99 44.13 35.60
N GLY A 1212 2.16 43.13 35.94
CA GLY A 1212 1.01 42.71 35.12
C GLY A 1212 -0.08 43.80 35.11
N THR A 1213 -1.20 43.74 34.42
CA THR A 1213 -2.05 42.65 33.92
C THR A 1213 -3.14 43.26 33.01
N LEU A 1214 -3.66 42.45 32.08
CA LEU A 1214 -5.03 42.44 31.53
C LEU A 1214 -5.56 43.64 30.71
N LEU A 1215 -6.02 43.34 29.49
CA LEU A 1215 -7.32 43.79 28.97
C LEU A 1215 -7.94 42.70 28.09
N ILE A 1216 -9.17 42.29 28.45
CA ILE A 1216 -10.04 41.34 27.76
C ILE A 1216 -11.13 42.13 26.99
N ALA A 1217 -11.59 41.53 25.89
CA ALA A 1217 -12.84 41.76 25.12
C ALA A 1217 -12.81 42.91 24.08
N ARG A 1218 -13.39 42.76 22.87
CA ARG A 1218 -14.60 41.99 22.51
C ARG A 1218 -14.71 41.78 20.97
N ARG A 1219 -15.19 40.60 20.59
CA ARG A 1219 -15.92 40.18 19.36
C ARG A 1219 -16.24 41.23 18.27
N ARG A 1220 -16.01 40.88 17.00
CA ARG A 1220 -17.04 40.37 16.05
C ARG A 1220 -16.45 40.04 14.66
N ASN A 1221 -17.02 38.98 14.08
CA ASN A 1221 -16.89 38.37 12.75
C ASN A 1221 -15.68 37.48 12.47
#